data_AF-A0A369KWP9-F1
#
_entry.id   AF-A0A369KWP9-F1
#
_cell.length_a   1.000
_cell.length_b   1.000
_cell.length_c   1.000
_cell.angle_alpha   90.00
_cell.angle_beta   90.00
_cell.angle_gamma   90.00
#
_symmetry.space_group_name_H-M   'P 1'
#
loop_
_entity.id
_entity.type
_entity.pdbx_description
1 polymer ?
#
loop_
_entity_poly.entity_id
_entity_poly.type
_entity_poly.pdbx_seq_one_letter_code
_entity_poly.pdbx_strand_id
1 'polypeptide(L)'
;MNNIFLNFKTLSLYFFLITNFILFNQKIYCQSKNNLLLSSILFYDANDIEINKENNSIILKNSAEILIGDTYLSSNKIIIKKDIGLISAEGNINLINKNQKATASRITFDLIHNQIKMHNAEIYSDTSTIETDYLTEKTGITKAEIAFEQAKKLRAKEIENELKNLRNEYTRVKNLDLLEPEKYESKKIELTKKYSRLLARLTRTQFQPNAILAALPDKERDKILNRRTAVKKFSQENSNTVNELMNFSNLKGYIRLSASEIIQKNNNILILNNSIVTSCQCSQFKEPALYSFSSQNSVIEKDKYLTLHDVTLDILSIPVFYSPWLKFPIKTQRESGFLTPSSYISNNAGTEVSIPYFITLGPHADSTITYEYFSHRGSQINGEFRFLIKENSQLKMDTKFTQDRQYSKNWEINNSNIEQKLSTTSDQALISMLNSFKGTNLKNRWYLSNSINIPVLDRWSIKSNTQFVSDNTYISDYSSNNSNVTPKATVYGDTSTASKRFLNQEANMEFYGDNFIFSVRGQGALDLFATSNKNTPNRLPLIELNFLPYRYFNTPFVFSNNTSWENIFRFNQQNFIPSSQNIFSPQVPDTSQTGIFSPNGPKNPNDPYVQGYRISNTANILLPFPVNDYLNAYISSSAVTTQYFFPDAYPFGKTQPYLAYSQHKAHLDIPMYASLKNITPLGIITQHFVPFINLNYIPEVFQSSNLPNTYQLWYASDNAYSIATVEVGATTYWTIEKDIYEESDEPISRLTDSTEPEVANLNFFNDSLKEYHLDVEIDSKHIFEFSSENDAAKVFDLWAKKELENFFSVVNANEFKQNYSWPSGNYFKRKIAWNMTPLSISISTGYNILADKTAAEINKNAGPNIAATPSQKYTDILSSATFNLVPIFPFKANFKTSYNQYYNRLNSLEMTFNADLPYGLSLSYTQNNDYVANPLEQNSNSFIKKTQQVASAFYSPKNWIKLGYQWSKNTDPTVDPTTNLSNGRGYASSQNITFYNLQNCLDISFARNKAFGIPENFATYVVSLNFKFFGYSYDTPPLKMNR
;
A
#
# COMPACT_ATOMS: atom_id res chain seq x y z
N MET A 1 27.58 45.12 -16.58
CA MET A 1 28.08 44.55 -17.85
C MET A 1 27.27 43.28 -18.08
N ASN A 2 26.05 43.35 -18.60
CA ASN A 2 25.58 43.83 -19.91
C ASN A 2 25.86 42.83 -21.03
N ASN A 3 24.79 42.54 -21.77
CA ASN A 3 24.74 41.81 -23.04
C ASN A 3 25.02 40.29 -22.96
N ILE A 4 23.94 39.52 -22.83
CA ILE A 4 23.33 38.81 -23.98
C ILE A 4 21.81 38.87 -23.80
N PHE A 5 21.14 39.63 -24.68
CA PHE A 5 19.69 39.79 -24.74
C PHE A 5 19.34 40.16 -26.20
N LEU A 6 18.21 39.63 -26.70
CA LEU A 6 17.46 40.02 -27.90
C LEU A 6 18.00 39.72 -29.32
N ASN A 7 17.01 39.37 -30.17
CA ASN A 7 16.96 39.28 -31.64
C ASN A 7 17.73 38.11 -32.30
N PHE A 8 17.19 37.39 -33.30
CA PHE A 8 16.13 37.77 -34.25
C PHE A 8 14.93 36.81 -34.32
N LYS A 9 13.77 37.41 -34.62
CA LYS A 9 12.53 36.81 -35.14
C LYS A 9 12.20 37.52 -36.47
N THR A 10 11.30 36.97 -37.30
CA THR A 10 10.90 37.47 -38.66
C THR A 10 11.96 37.21 -39.76
N LEU A 11 11.67 36.98 -41.05
CA LEU A 11 10.44 36.82 -41.88
C LEU A 11 10.38 35.36 -42.40
N SER A 12 9.27 34.67 -42.72
CA SER A 12 8.01 34.94 -43.46
C SER A 12 8.09 34.88 -44.99
N LEU A 13 7.19 34.05 -45.56
CA LEU A 13 6.70 34.01 -46.96
C LEU A 13 7.63 33.49 -48.09
N TYR A 14 6.97 32.87 -49.08
CA TYR A 14 7.48 32.10 -50.24
C TYR A 14 8.22 30.79 -49.85
N PHE A 15 7.74 29.59 -50.20
CA PHE A 15 6.89 29.24 -51.35
C PHE A 15 5.55 28.58 -50.96
N PHE A 16 4.47 29.23 -51.37
CA PHE A 16 3.12 28.64 -51.47
C PHE A 16 2.93 28.20 -52.94
N LEU A 17 2.07 27.20 -53.19
CA LEU A 17 1.51 26.83 -54.50
C LEU A 17 2.47 26.36 -55.63
N ILE A 18 2.54 25.04 -55.81
CA ILE A 18 2.03 24.40 -57.05
C ILE A 18 1.08 23.25 -56.66
N THR A 19 -0.22 23.54 -56.79
CA THR A 19 -1.39 22.65 -57.05
C THR A 19 -1.32 21.15 -56.67
N ASN A 20 -2.08 20.63 -55.70
CA ASN A 20 -3.55 20.34 -55.70
C ASN A 20 -4.09 19.52 -56.89
N PHE A 21 -4.45 18.23 -56.68
CA PHE A 21 -5.84 17.73 -56.57
C PHE A 21 -5.94 16.19 -56.58
N ILE A 22 -6.54 15.59 -55.54
CA ILE A 22 -7.70 14.65 -55.56
C ILE A 22 -7.95 14.14 -54.12
N LEU A 23 -9.22 13.89 -53.80
CA LEU A 23 -9.78 13.72 -52.44
C LEU A 23 -9.98 12.24 -52.03
N PHE A 24 -10.43 12.06 -50.78
CA PHE A 24 -11.10 10.87 -50.21
C PHE A 24 -10.30 9.58 -49.96
N ASN A 25 -9.80 9.40 -48.73
CA ASN A 25 -10.47 8.56 -47.71
C ASN A 25 -9.55 8.28 -46.49
N GLN A 26 -9.78 8.98 -45.37
CA GLN A 26 -9.30 8.52 -44.07
C GLN A 26 -10.32 7.55 -43.46
N LYS A 27 -10.13 6.24 -43.67
CA LYS A 27 -10.78 5.22 -42.83
C LYS A 27 -10.00 5.09 -41.53
N ILE A 28 -10.44 5.82 -40.50
CA ILE A 28 -10.04 5.56 -39.12
C ILE A 28 -10.65 4.22 -38.70
N TYR A 29 -9.81 3.20 -38.50
CA TYR A 29 -10.26 1.93 -37.92
C TYR A 29 -10.48 2.08 -36.42
N CYS A 30 -11.73 2.39 -36.05
CA CYS A 30 -12.19 2.38 -34.67
C CYS A 30 -12.54 0.92 -34.30
N GLN A 31 -11.64 0.22 -33.60
CA GLN A 31 -11.92 -1.13 -33.10
C GLN A 31 -12.68 -1.06 -31.77
N SER A 32 -13.84 -1.72 -31.73
CA SER A 32 -14.85 -1.52 -30.69
C SER A 32 -14.51 -2.16 -29.35
N LYS A 33 -14.19 -1.33 -28.35
CA LYS A 33 -14.58 -1.63 -26.96
C LYS A 33 -16.08 -1.31 -26.81
N ASN A 34 -16.92 -2.35 -26.84
CA ASN A 34 -18.18 -2.47 -26.09
C ASN A 34 -18.95 -3.70 -26.58
N ASN A 35 -19.12 -4.71 -25.71
CA ASN A 35 -20.12 -5.77 -25.93
C ASN A 35 -20.77 -6.16 -24.60
N LEU A 36 -21.35 -5.15 -23.95
CA LEU A 36 -22.41 -5.32 -22.95
C LEU A 36 -23.74 -5.17 -23.69
N LEU A 37 -24.17 -6.26 -24.32
CA LEU A 37 -25.44 -6.37 -25.03
C LEU A 37 -26.61 -6.44 -24.04
N LEU A 38 -27.10 -5.27 -23.61
CA LEU A 38 -28.54 -5.06 -23.56
C LEU A 38 -28.91 -4.23 -24.79
N SER A 39 -29.51 -4.89 -25.79
CA SER A 39 -30.15 -4.17 -26.89
C SER A 39 -31.17 -3.21 -26.32
N SER A 40 -31.10 -1.94 -26.71
CA SER A 40 -31.91 -0.88 -26.13
C SER A 40 -33.40 -1.07 -26.42
N ILE A 41 -34.23 -0.84 -25.39
CA ILE A 41 -35.66 -1.16 -25.39
C ILE A 41 -36.46 0.10 -25.06
N LEU A 42 -37.25 0.66 -26.00
CA LEU A 42 -38.34 1.58 -25.66
C LEU A 42 -39.70 0.85 -25.57
N PHE A 43 -40.17 0.59 -24.35
CA PHE A 43 -41.44 -0.04 -24.03
C PHE A 43 -42.33 0.95 -23.27
N TYR A 44 -43.66 0.89 -23.45
CA TYR A 44 -44.60 1.64 -22.61
C TYR A 44 -45.86 0.83 -22.29
N ASP A 45 -46.37 0.97 -21.07
CA ASP A 45 -47.57 0.28 -20.56
C ASP A 45 -48.33 1.21 -19.60
N ALA A 46 -49.66 1.05 -19.49
CA ALA A 46 -50.52 1.79 -18.58
C ALA A 46 -51.92 1.16 -18.53
N ASN A 47 -52.68 1.41 -17.45
CA ASN A 47 -54.07 0.93 -17.37
C ASN A 47 -55.01 1.69 -18.33
N ASP A 48 -54.67 2.93 -18.71
CA ASP A 48 -55.41 3.74 -19.70
C ASP A 48 -54.42 4.44 -20.66
N ILE A 49 -54.71 4.38 -21.97
CA ILE A 49 -53.85 4.86 -23.05
C ILE A 49 -54.70 5.63 -24.08
N GLU A 50 -54.61 6.95 -24.05
CA GLU A 50 -55.23 7.83 -25.05
C GLU A 50 -54.23 8.17 -26.16
N ILE A 51 -54.59 7.92 -27.41
CA ILE A 51 -53.76 8.29 -28.58
C ILE A 51 -54.51 9.33 -29.39
N ASN A 52 -54.10 10.60 -29.27
CA ASN A 52 -54.60 11.67 -30.12
C ASN A 52 -53.77 11.73 -31.41
N LYS A 53 -54.43 11.42 -32.54
CA LYS A 53 -53.80 11.40 -33.88
C LYS A 53 -53.62 12.79 -34.50
N GLU A 54 -54.39 13.78 -34.10
CA GLU A 54 -54.31 15.16 -34.63
C GLU A 54 -53.13 15.92 -34.04
N ASN A 55 -52.85 15.72 -32.75
CA ASN A 55 -51.74 16.35 -32.01
C ASN A 55 -50.56 15.40 -31.75
N ASN A 56 -50.53 14.26 -32.45
CA ASN A 56 -49.52 13.18 -32.37
C ASN A 56 -49.05 12.86 -30.94
N SER A 57 -50.01 12.79 -30.00
CA SER A 57 -49.74 12.70 -28.57
C SER A 57 -50.33 11.44 -27.96
N ILE A 58 -49.52 10.75 -27.16
CA ILE A 58 -49.89 9.57 -26.38
C ILE A 58 -49.96 9.98 -24.91
N ILE A 59 -51.09 9.71 -24.24
CA ILE A 59 -51.27 9.95 -22.81
C ILE A 59 -51.48 8.60 -22.14
N LEU A 60 -50.56 8.25 -21.25
CA LEU A 60 -50.57 7.07 -20.40
C LEU A 60 -51.08 7.49 -19.02
N LYS A 61 -52.05 6.78 -18.45
CA LYS A 61 -52.62 7.09 -17.12
C LYS A 61 -52.79 5.82 -16.28
N ASN A 62 -52.80 6.02 -14.95
CA ASN A 62 -53.01 5.00 -13.93
C ASN A 62 -51.94 3.89 -14.03
N SER A 63 -50.82 4.07 -13.33
CA SER A 63 -49.62 3.22 -13.42
C SER A 63 -49.00 3.22 -14.82
N ALA A 64 -48.65 4.42 -15.29
CA ALA A 64 -47.94 4.63 -16.54
C ALA A 64 -46.45 4.31 -16.39
N GLU A 65 -45.94 3.42 -17.24
CA GLU A 65 -44.57 2.94 -17.21
C GLU A 65 -43.95 3.08 -18.60
N ILE A 66 -42.70 3.57 -18.67
CA ILE A 66 -41.89 3.58 -19.88
C ILE A 66 -40.50 3.03 -19.52
N LEU A 67 -40.01 2.06 -20.26
CA LEU A 67 -38.62 1.60 -20.18
C LEU A 67 -37.90 2.06 -21.46
N ILE A 68 -36.68 2.60 -21.32
CA ILE A 68 -35.84 3.18 -22.38
C ILE A 68 -34.40 2.68 -22.17
N GLY A 69 -34.02 1.62 -22.89
CA GLY A 69 -32.69 0.99 -22.77
C GLY A 69 -32.49 0.28 -21.43
N ASP A 70 -31.59 0.78 -20.59
CA ASP A 70 -31.40 0.35 -19.20
C ASP A 70 -32.10 1.28 -18.18
N THR A 71 -32.82 2.29 -18.67
CA THR A 71 -33.49 3.31 -17.86
C THR A 71 -35.00 3.06 -17.81
N TYR A 72 -35.57 2.91 -16.62
CA TYR A 72 -37.00 2.67 -16.36
C TYR A 72 -37.64 3.92 -15.72
N LEU A 73 -38.83 4.30 -16.18
CA LEU A 73 -39.61 5.45 -15.71
C LEU A 73 -41.05 5.00 -15.37
N SER A 74 -41.43 4.99 -14.10
CA SER A 74 -42.83 4.83 -13.66
C SER A 74 -43.43 6.13 -13.14
N SER A 75 -44.74 6.32 -13.32
CA SER A 75 -45.49 7.46 -12.83
C SER A 75 -47.01 7.17 -12.81
N ASN A 76 -47.79 7.99 -12.11
CA ASN A 76 -49.26 7.94 -12.20
C ASN A 76 -49.77 8.33 -13.61
N LYS A 77 -49.03 9.17 -14.35
CA LYS A 77 -49.41 9.66 -15.68
C LYS A 77 -48.17 10.07 -16.48
N ILE A 78 -48.09 9.68 -17.76
CA ILE A 78 -47.01 10.11 -18.67
C ILE A 78 -47.61 10.59 -20.00
N ILE A 79 -47.20 11.77 -20.46
CA ILE A 79 -47.64 12.40 -21.71
C ILE A 79 -46.46 12.44 -22.67
N ILE A 80 -46.59 11.85 -23.85
CA ILE A 80 -45.61 11.88 -24.94
C ILE A 80 -46.22 12.70 -26.07
N LYS A 81 -45.63 13.86 -26.42
CA LYS A 81 -46.02 14.67 -27.60
C LYS A 81 -44.90 14.58 -28.63
N LYS A 82 -45.14 13.84 -29.72
CA LYS A 82 -44.08 13.53 -30.70
C LYS A 82 -43.65 14.74 -31.51
N ASP A 83 -44.59 15.56 -31.97
CA ASP A 83 -44.32 16.70 -32.86
C ASP A 83 -43.40 17.77 -32.26
N ILE A 84 -43.36 17.85 -30.92
CA ILE A 84 -42.54 18.80 -30.16
C ILE A 84 -41.50 18.10 -29.28
N GLY A 85 -41.26 16.79 -29.47
CA GLY A 85 -40.25 16.03 -28.74
C GLY A 85 -40.38 16.06 -27.21
N LEU A 86 -41.59 16.12 -26.66
CA LEU A 86 -41.81 16.33 -25.22
C LEU A 86 -42.33 15.07 -24.53
N ILE A 87 -41.69 14.64 -23.44
CA ILE A 87 -42.20 13.59 -22.53
C ILE A 87 -42.39 14.19 -21.13
N SER A 88 -43.61 14.19 -20.59
CA SER A 88 -43.91 14.71 -19.24
C SER A 88 -44.54 13.63 -18.36
N ALA A 89 -43.88 13.25 -17.27
CA ALA A 89 -44.39 12.38 -16.23
C ALA A 89 -44.93 13.21 -15.03
N GLU A 90 -46.03 12.78 -14.41
CA GLU A 90 -46.75 13.49 -13.34
C GLU A 90 -47.23 12.51 -12.25
N GLY A 91 -46.76 12.69 -11.01
CA GLY A 91 -47.15 11.92 -9.82
C GLY A 91 -46.36 10.61 -9.62
N ASN A 92 -45.90 10.37 -8.38
CA ASN A 92 -45.16 9.19 -7.90
C ASN A 92 -44.08 8.70 -8.87
N ILE A 93 -43.21 9.62 -9.32
CA ILE A 93 -42.28 9.31 -10.40
C ILE A 93 -41.06 8.59 -9.85
N ASN A 94 -40.69 7.46 -10.46
CA ASN A 94 -39.40 6.80 -10.26
C ASN A 94 -38.71 6.66 -11.61
N LEU A 95 -37.50 7.20 -11.74
CA LEU A 95 -36.62 7.10 -12.91
C LEU A 95 -35.34 6.37 -12.49
N ILE A 96 -35.09 5.17 -12.99
CA ILE A 96 -34.05 4.25 -12.48
C ILE A 96 -33.20 3.80 -13.67
N ASN A 97 -31.88 3.93 -13.60
CA ASN A 97 -30.95 3.34 -14.57
C ASN A 97 -29.91 2.47 -13.86
N LYS A 98 -28.95 1.91 -14.59
CA LYS A 98 -27.90 1.05 -13.99
C LYS A 98 -27.07 1.71 -12.88
N ASN A 99 -26.92 3.04 -12.92
CA ASN A 99 -26.01 3.79 -12.05
C ASN A 99 -26.75 4.63 -10.99
N GLN A 100 -27.98 5.06 -11.26
CA GLN A 100 -28.71 6.01 -10.42
C GLN A 100 -30.23 5.75 -10.39
N LYS A 101 -30.86 6.17 -9.29
CA LYS A 101 -32.32 6.29 -9.13
C LYS A 101 -32.68 7.74 -8.83
N ALA A 102 -33.70 8.25 -9.50
CA ALA A 102 -34.30 9.55 -9.24
C ALA A 102 -35.80 9.40 -8.93
N THR A 103 -36.30 10.22 -8.00
CA THR A 103 -37.73 10.34 -7.69
C THR A 103 -38.16 11.79 -7.89
N ALA A 104 -39.42 12.05 -8.26
CA ALA A 104 -39.92 13.41 -8.49
C ALA A 104 -41.45 13.52 -8.43
N SER A 105 -41.97 14.75 -8.28
CA SER A 105 -43.41 15.04 -8.43
C SER A 105 -43.81 15.23 -9.90
N ARG A 106 -42.93 15.84 -10.70
CA ARG A 106 -43.06 16.03 -12.16
C ARG A 106 -41.70 15.90 -12.82
N ILE A 107 -41.60 15.18 -13.94
CA ILE A 107 -40.41 15.18 -14.82
C ILE A 107 -40.85 15.57 -16.22
N THR A 108 -40.09 16.43 -16.90
CA THR A 108 -40.29 16.82 -18.29
C THR A 108 -38.97 16.66 -19.05
N PHE A 109 -38.95 15.79 -20.05
CA PHE A 109 -37.88 15.63 -21.02
C PHE A 109 -38.25 16.44 -22.27
N ASP A 110 -37.39 17.40 -22.63
CA ASP A 110 -37.42 18.12 -23.89
C ASP A 110 -36.29 17.56 -24.76
N LEU A 111 -36.68 16.73 -25.73
CA LEU A 111 -35.79 16.02 -26.65
C LEU A 111 -35.33 16.89 -27.83
N ILE A 112 -35.86 18.10 -27.99
CA ILE A 112 -35.42 19.06 -29.02
C ILE A 112 -34.26 19.90 -28.46
N HIS A 113 -34.39 20.35 -27.22
CA HIS A 113 -33.40 21.21 -26.57
C HIS A 113 -32.38 20.44 -25.70
N ASN A 114 -32.49 19.10 -25.62
CA ASN A 114 -31.69 18.23 -24.76
C ASN A 114 -31.68 18.70 -23.29
N GLN A 115 -32.89 18.91 -22.76
CA GLN A 115 -33.12 19.35 -21.38
C GLN A 115 -34.05 18.40 -20.64
N ILE A 116 -33.72 18.14 -19.37
CA ILE A 116 -34.54 17.32 -18.48
C ILE A 116 -34.82 18.14 -17.23
N LYS A 117 -36.09 18.38 -16.95
CA LYS A 117 -36.56 19.21 -15.85
C LYS A 117 -37.36 18.37 -14.85
N MET A 118 -36.97 18.37 -13.59
CA MET A 118 -37.62 17.62 -12.51
C MET A 118 -38.03 18.57 -11.39
N HIS A 119 -39.20 18.34 -10.80
CA HIS A 119 -39.73 19.11 -9.68
C HIS A 119 -39.82 18.25 -8.43
N ASN A 120 -39.46 18.84 -7.27
CA ASN A 120 -39.37 18.17 -5.96
C ASN A 120 -38.67 16.81 -6.08
N ALA A 121 -37.45 16.84 -6.59
CA ALA A 121 -36.76 15.66 -7.08
C ALA A 121 -35.58 15.25 -6.19
N GLU A 122 -35.40 13.95 -6.00
CA GLU A 122 -34.23 13.37 -5.35
C GLU A 122 -33.49 12.45 -6.33
N ILE A 123 -32.16 12.36 -6.21
CA ILE A 123 -31.28 11.50 -7.01
C ILE A 123 -30.31 10.76 -6.08
N TYR A 124 -30.15 9.47 -6.31
CA TYR A 124 -29.32 8.51 -5.56
C TYR A 124 -28.42 7.75 -6.53
N SER A 125 -27.13 7.57 -6.24
CA SER A 125 -26.17 6.91 -7.17
C SER A 125 -25.67 5.51 -6.75
N ASP A 126 -26.45 4.77 -5.97
CA ASP A 126 -26.23 3.35 -5.69
C ASP A 126 -27.54 2.56 -5.90
N THR A 127 -27.50 1.64 -6.87
CA THR A 127 -28.64 0.84 -7.34
C THR A 127 -28.61 -0.59 -6.80
N SER A 128 -27.53 -0.97 -6.10
CA SER A 128 -27.20 -2.37 -5.77
C SER A 128 -28.16 -3.06 -4.79
N THR A 129 -29.04 -2.30 -4.12
CA THR A 129 -29.83 -2.79 -2.97
C THR A 129 -31.35 -2.74 -3.13
N ILE A 130 -31.92 -2.14 -4.20
CA ILE A 130 -33.36 -1.74 -4.17
C ILE A 130 -34.25 -2.33 -5.30
N GLU A 131 -33.76 -2.66 -6.50
CA GLU A 131 -34.68 -2.81 -7.66
C GLU A 131 -34.55 -4.06 -8.55
N THR A 132 -33.70 -5.04 -8.21
CA THR A 132 -33.60 -6.26 -9.05
C THR A 132 -34.87 -7.11 -9.07
N ASP A 133 -35.72 -7.05 -8.04
CA ASP A 133 -37.01 -7.77 -8.01
C ASP A 133 -38.13 -7.04 -8.77
N TYR A 134 -38.12 -5.70 -8.74
CA TYR A 134 -39.11 -4.86 -9.44
C TYR A 134 -38.91 -4.88 -10.96
N LEU A 135 -37.65 -4.85 -11.44
CA LEU A 135 -37.36 -5.06 -12.86
C LEU A 135 -37.80 -6.44 -13.35
N THR A 136 -37.64 -7.51 -12.54
CA THR A 136 -38.10 -8.85 -12.94
C THR A 136 -39.61 -8.95 -13.07
N GLU A 137 -40.36 -8.28 -12.19
CA GLU A 137 -41.83 -8.32 -12.16
C GLU A 137 -42.46 -7.58 -13.35
N LYS A 138 -41.83 -6.50 -13.83
CA LYS A 138 -42.38 -5.65 -14.92
C LYS A 138 -41.81 -5.90 -16.31
N THR A 139 -40.52 -6.24 -16.44
CA THR A 139 -39.91 -6.50 -17.75
C THR A 139 -40.16 -7.92 -18.26
N GLY A 140 -40.57 -8.84 -17.38
CA GLY A 140 -40.66 -10.27 -17.66
C GLY A 140 -39.30 -10.96 -17.82
N ILE A 141 -38.18 -10.23 -17.66
CA ILE A 141 -36.83 -10.79 -17.67
C ILE A 141 -36.52 -11.25 -16.25
N THR A 142 -36.62 -12.54 -15.95
CA THR A 142 -36.43 -13.05 -14.59
C THR A 142 -34.95 -13.10 -14.18
N LYS A 143 -34.64 -13.07 -12.87
CA LYS A 143 -33.28 -13.34 -12.35
C LYS A 143 -32.73 -14.67 -12.87
N ALA A 144 -33.60 -15.67 -13.01
CA ALA A 144 -33.26 -16.96 -13.59
C ALA A 144 -32.98 -16.87 -15.10
N GLU A 145 -33.68 -16.02 -15.87
CA GLU A 145 -33.40 -15.81 -17.30
C GLU A 145 -32.04 -15.14 -17.51
N ILE A 146 -31.71 -14.14 -16.70
CA ILE A 146 -30.40 -13.47 -16.70
C ILE A 146 -29.30 -14.47 -16.30
N ALA A 147 -29.52 -15.25 -15.23
CA ALA A 147 -28.58 -16.28 -14.80
C ALA A 147 -28.42 -17.40 -15.85
N PHE A 148 -29.49 -17.75 -16.57
CA PHE A 148 -29.44 -18.73 -17.65
C PHE A 148 -28.60 -18.23 -18.83
N GLU A 149 -28.80 -17.00 -19.31
CA GLU A 149 -27.98 -16.44 -20.39
C GLU A 149 -26.51 -16.22 -19.95
N GLN A 150 -26.28 -15.84 -18.69
CA GLN A 150 -24.93 -15.76 -18.12
C GLN A 150 -24.26 -17.14 -18.05
N ALA A 151 -24.95 -18.16 -17.55
CA ALA A 151 -24.45 -19.54 -17.47
C ALA A 151 -24.23 -20.14 -18.86
N LYS A 152 -25.14 -19.90 -19.81
CA LYS A 152 -25.03 -20.28 -21.23
C LYS A 152 -23.78 -19.66 -21.87
N LYS A 153 -23.53 -18.37 -21.63
CA LYS A 153 -22.34 -17.67 -22.12
C LYS A 153 -21.04 -18.14 -21.46
N LEU A 154 -21.06 -18.38 -20.15
CA LEU A 154 -19.92 -18.98 -19.43
C LEU A 154 -19.62 -20.38 -19.99
N ARG A 155 -20.66 -21.21 -20.19
CA ARG A 155 -20.51 -22.57 -20.71
C ARG A 155 -20.06 -22.62 -22.16
N ALA A 156 -20.52 -21.69 -23.01
CA ALA A 156 -20.00 -21.53 -24.37
C ALA A 156 -18.49 -21.22 -24.34
N LYS A 157 -18.07 -20.27 -23.50
CA LYS A 157 -16.65 -19.92 -23.33
C LYS A 157 -15.80 -21.06 -22.76
N GLU A 158 -16.33 -21.86 -21.84
CA GLU A 158 -15.68 -23.09 -21.37
C GLU A 158 -15.43 -24.08 -22.52
N ILE A 159 -16.43 -24.31 -23.39
CA ILE A 159 -16.29 -25.22 -24.53
C ILE A 159 -15.36 -24.64 -25.60
N GLU A 160 -15.37 -23.32 -25.83
CA GLU A 160 -14.41 -22.64 -26.73
C GLU A 160 -12.95 -22.82 -26.25
N ASN A 161 -12.71 -22.73 -24.93
CA ASN A 161 -11.40 -23.03 -24.34
C ASN A 161 -11.02 -24.53 -24.49
N GLU A 162 -11.96 -25.45 -24.25
CA GLU A 162 -11.73 -26.90 -24.41
C GLU A 162 -11.39 -27.26 -25.87
N LEU A 163 -12.13 -26.67 -26.83
CA LEU A 163 -11.84 -26.77 -28.27
C LEU A 163 -10.44 -26.24 -28.60
N LYS A 164 -10.07 -25.04 -28.12
CA LYS A 164 -8.72 -24.48 -28.30
C LYS A 164 -7.63 -25.44 -27.82
N ASN A 165 -7.81 -26.12 -26.68
CA ASN A 165 -6.83 -27.08 -26.18
C ASN A 165 -6.75 -28.35 -27.03
N LEU A 166 -7.88 -28.87 -27.54
CA LEU A 166 -7.88 -29.98 -28.51
C LEU A 166 -7.26 -29.61 -29.85
N ARG A 167 -7.44 -28.38 -30.32
CA ARG A 167 -6.82 -27.84 -31.54
C ARG A 167 -5.29 -27.85 -31.42
N ASN A 168 -4.77 -27.47 -30.26
CA ASN A 168 -3.35 -27.53 -29.93
C ASN A 168 -2.85 -28.98 -29.82
N GLU A 169 -3.61 -29.88 -29.19
CA GLU A 169 -3.26 -31.31 -29.09
C GLU A 169 -3.21 -31.98 -30.48
N TYR A 170 -4.22 -31.74 -31.32
CA TYR A 170 -4.28 -32.24 -32.70
C TYR A 170 -3.07 -31.76 -33.52
N THR A 171 -2.68 -30.49 -33.37
CA THR A 171 -1.49 -29.91 -34.01
C THR A 171 -0.22 -30.66 -33.57
N ARG A 172 -0.06 -30.94 -32.27
CA ARG A 172 1.07 -31.74 -31.75
C ARG A 172 1.08 -33.17 -32.31
N VAL A 173 -0.07 -33.84 -32.35
CA VAL A 173 -0.17 -35.22 -32.87
C VAL A 173 0.10 -35.26 -34.38
N LYS A 174 -0.41 -34.30 -35.16
CA LYS A 174 -0.15 -34.18 -36.60
C LYS A 174 1.33 -33.86 -36.92
N ASN A 175 2.02 -33.13 -36.05
CA ASN A 175 3.48 -32.94 -36.16
C ASN A 175 4.27 -34.23 -35.86
N LEU A 176 3.83 -35.05 -34.91
CA LEU A 176 4.46 -36.36 -34.60
C LEU A 176 4.19 -37.40 -35.68
N ASP A 177 3.02 -37.33 -36.33
CA ASP A 177 2.61 -38.20 -37.43
C ASP A 177 3.51 -38.07 -38.68
N LEU A 178 4.08 -36.88 -38.93
CA LEU A 178 5.08 -36.68 -39.98
C LEU A 178 6.35 -37.52 -39.77
N LEU A 179 6.57 -38.06 -38.56
CA LEU A 179 7.72 -38.89 -38.19
C LEU A 179 7.36 -40.38 -38.10
N GLU A 180 6.17 -40.74 -37.62
CA GLU A 180 5.69 -42.13 -37.49
C GLU A 180 4.20 -42.27 -37.91
N PRO A 181 3.87 -42.30 -39.21
CA PRO A 181 2.49 -42.16 -39.70
C PRO A 181 1.51 -43.24 -39.21
N GLU A 182 1.95 -44.50 -39.20
CA GLU A 182 1.10 -45.65 -38.84
C GLU A 182 0.68 -45.66 -37.35
N LYS A 183 1.39 -44.91 -36.50
CA LYS A 183 1.23 -44.91 -35.05
C LYS A 183 0.28 -43.82 -34.54
N TYR A 184 0.16 -42.71 -35.27
CA TYR A 184 -0.59 -41.52 -34.85
C TYR A 184 -1.89 -41.27 -35.64
N GLU A 185 -2.15 -42.01 -36.73
CA GLU A 185 -3.41 -41.97 -37.48
C GLU A 185 -4.65 -42.21 -36.62
N SER A 186 -4.63 -43.26 -35.79
CA SER A 186 -5.73 -43.58 -34.86
C SER A 186 -6.03 -42.44 -33.88
N LYS A 187 -4.99 -41.77 -33.36
CA LYS A 187 -5.10 -40.64 -32.43
C LYS A 187 -5.61 -39.37 -33.12
N LYS A 188 -5.23 -39.09 -34.37
CA LYS A 188 -5.82 -38.00 -35.16
C LYS A 188 -7.31 -38.18 -35.38
N ILE A 189 -7.75 -39.39 -35.72
CA ILE A 189 -9.17 -39.73 -35.91
C ILE A 189 -9.94 -39.55 -34.58
N GLU A 190 -9.37 -39.99 -33.46
CA GLU A 190 -9.94 -39.80 -32.12
C GLU A 190 -10.09 -38.32 -31.75
N LEU A 191 -9.03 -37.52 -31.93
CA LEU A 191 -9.04 -36.09 -31.62
C LEU A 191 -10.02 -35.30 -32.51
N THR A 192 -10.07 -35.62 -33.82
CA THR A 192 -11.04 -35.00 -34.74
C THR A 192 -12.47 -35.29 -34.30
N LYS A 193 -12.77 -36.53 -33.87
CA LYS A 193 -14.09 -36.91 -33.33
C LYS A 193 -14.39 -36.29 -31.96
N LYS A 194 -13.38 -36.02 -31.13
CA LYS A 194 -13.58 -35.27 -29.87
C LYS A 194 -13.88 -33.80 -30.16
N TYR A 195 -13.19 -33.21 -31.13
CA TYR A 195 -13.40 -31.84 -31.60
C TYR A 195 -14.81 -31.65 -32.20
N SER A 196 -15.24 -32.53 -33.10
CA SER A 196 -16.58 -32.46 -33.72
C SER A 196 -17.71 -32.57 -32.70
N ARG A 197 -17.57 -33.46 -31.71
CA ARG A 197 -18.51 -33.57 -30.57
C ARG A 197 -18.57 -32.30 -29.73
N LEU A 198 -17.45 -31.62 -29.50
CA LEU A 198 -17.43 -30.35 -28.77
C LEU A 198 -17.97 -29.19 -29.62
N LEU A 199 -17.72 -29.14 -30.92
CA LEU A 199 -18.37 -28.18 -31.84
C LEU A 199 -19.89 -28.38 -31.82
N ALA A 200 -20.37 -29.63 -31.93
CA ALA A 200 -21.79 -29.95 -31.81
C ALA A 200 -22.36 -29.54 -30.44
N ARG A 201 -21.58 -29.69 -29.36
CA ARG A 201 -21.97 -29.25 -28.01
C ARG A 201 -22.00 -27.73 -27.87
N LEU A 202 -20.99 -27.01 -28.39
CA LEU A 202 -20.94 -25.56 -28.42
C LEU A 202 -22.13 -24.99 -29.18
N THR A 203 -22.40 -25.54 -30.37
CA THR A 203 -23.54 -25.19 -31.21
C THR A 203 -24.86 -25.43 -30.46
N ARG A 204 -25.04 -26.61 -29.85
CA ARG A 204 -26.21 -26.88 -28.99
C ARG A 204 -26.33 -25.91 -27.82
N THR A 205 -25.22 -25.48 -27.19
CA THR A 205 -25.23 -24.51 -26.09
C THR A 205 -25.51 -23.08 -26.55
N GLN A 206 -24.90 -22.60 -27.63
CA GLN A 206 -25.09 -21.25 -28.18
C GLN A 206 -26.54 -21.06 -28.69
N PHE A 207 -27.08 -22.06 -29.39
CA PHE A 207 -28.43 -22.07 -29.95
C PHE A 207 -29.47 -22.73 -29.02
N GLN A 208 -29.11 -23.02 -27.76
CA GLN A 208 -30.08 -23.51 -26.78
C GLN A 208 -31.18 -22.45 -26.58
N PRO A 209 -32.46 -22.77 -26.81
CA PRO A 209 -33.55 -21.86 -26.51
C PRO A 209 -33.57 -21.58 -25.01
N ASN A 210 -33.97 -20.36 -24.63
CA ASN A 210 -34.03 -20.00 -23.22
C ASN A 210 -35.08 -20.87 -22.51
N ALA A 211 -34.64 -21.78 -21.65
CA ALA A 211 -35.50 -22.83 -21.09
C ALA A 211 -36.65 -22.26 -20.24
N ILE A 212 -36.44 -21.08 -19.65
CA ILE A 212 -37.44 -20.38 -18.84
C ILE A 212 -38.47 -19.72 -19.74
N LEU A 213 -38.03 -19.11 -20.84
CA LEU A 213 -38.93 -18.53 -21.86
C LEU A 213 -39.74 -19.60 -22.61
N ALA A 214 -39.15 -20.78 -22.82
CA ALA A 214 -39.78 -21.93 -23.48
C ALA A 214 -40.77 -22.69 -22.58
N ALA A 215 -40.66 -22.55 -21.25
CA ALA A 215 -41.60 -23.12 -20.28
C ALA A 215 -42.88 -22.27 -20.10
N LEU A 216 -42.92 -21.06 -20.67
CA LEU A 216 -44.12 -20.21 -20.65
C LEU A 216 -45.15 -20.69 -21.69
N PRO A 217 -46.46 -20.58 -21.40
CA PRO A 217 -47.51 -20.87 -22.37
C PRO A 217 -47.32 -20.06 -23.67
N ASP A 218 -47.58 -20.67 -24.83
CA ASP A 218 -47.32 -20.06 -26.14
C ASP A 218 -47.85 -18.62 -26.28
N LYS A 219 -49.08 -18.39 -25.80
CA LYS A 219 -49.72 -17.08 -25.82
C LYS A 219 -49.00 -16.01 -25.00
N GLU A 220 -48.30 -16.39 -23.92
CA GLU A 220 -47.49 -15.48 -23.10
C GLU A 220 -46.09 -15.33 -23.67
N ARG A 221 -45.48 -16.45 -24.10
CA ARG A 221 -44.19 -16.51 -24.79
C ARG A 221 -44.19 -15.61 -26.03
N ASP A 222 -45.19 -15.73 -26.90
CA ASP A 222 -45.34 -14.91 -28.11
C ASP A 222 -45.66 -13.45 -27.78
N LYS A 223 -46.43 -13.17 -26.73
CA LYS A 223 -46.67 -11.81 -26.24
C LYS A 223 -45.35 -11.15 -25.81
N ILE A 224 -44.47 -11.89 -25.12
CA ILE A 224 -43.15 -11.42 -24.71
C ILE A 224 -42.21 -11.29 -25.93
N LEU A 225 -42.22 -12.24 -26.87
CA LEU A 225 -41.38 -12.18 -28.08
C LEU A 225 -41.77 -11.01 -28.99
N ASN A 226 -43.07 -10.80 -29.22
CA ASN A 226 -43.57 -9.69 -30.02
C ASN A 226 -43.28 -8.33 -29.37
N ARG A 227 -43.41 -8.24 -28.03
CA ARG A 227 -42.94 -7.07 -27.25
C ARG A 227 -41.45 -6.83 -27.47
N ARG A 228 -40.57 -7.82 -27.27
CA ARG A 228 -39.11 -7.70 -27.48
C ARG A 228 -38.78 -7.27 -28.92
N THR A 229 -39.50 -7.79 -29.92
CA THR A 229 -39.24 -7.54 -31.36
C THR A 229 -39.64 -6.13 -31.80
N ALA A 230 -40.86 -5.69 -31.46
CA ALA A 230 -41.34 -4.34 -31.79
C ALA A 230 -40.44 -3.25 -31.19
N VAL A 231 -39.91 -3.53 -30.01
CA VAL A 231 -39.09 -2.60 -29.24
C VAL A 231 -37.64 -2.55 -29.76
N LYS A 232 -37.05 -3.69 -30.15
CA LYS A 232 -35.76 -3.73 -30.87
C LYS A 232 -35.79 -2.89 -32.15
N LYS A 233 -36.91 -2.96 -32.90
CA LYS A 233 -37.14 -2.15 -34.10
C LYS A 233 -37.14 -0.64 -33.80
N PHE A 234 -37.93 -0.19 -32.81
CA PHE A 234 -37.97 1.24 -32.43
C PHE A 234 -36.58 1.78 -32.06
N SER A 235 -35.78 1.01 -31.31
CA SER A 235 -34.44 1.47 -30.93
C SER A 235 -33.46 1.57 -32.10
N GLN A 236 -33.62 0.76 -33.15
CA GLN A 236 -32.82 0.89 -34.36
C GLN A 236 -33.22 2.14 -35.16
N GLU A 237 -34.51 2.46 -35.16
CA GLU A 237 -35.07 3.64 -35.84
C GLU A 237 -34.78 4.96 -35.10
N ASN A 238 -34.59 4.95 -33.77
CA ASN A 238 -34.51 6.15 -32.92
C ASN A 238 -33.26 6.19 -32.01
N SER A 239 -32.10 5.79 -32.55
CA SER A 239 -30.86 5.57 -31.78
C SER A 239 -30.33 6.80 -31.02
N ASN A 240 -30.44 8.01 -31.58
CA ASN A 240 -30.00 9.24 -30.93
C ASN A 240 -30.80 9.55 -29.65
N THR A 241 -32.14 9.50 -29.75
CA THR A 241 -33.06 9.77 -28.63
C THR A 241 -32.84 8.78 -27.48
N VAL A 242 -32.58 7.51 -27.80
CA VAL A 242 -32.21 6.51 -26.79
C VAL A 242 -30.89 6.87 -26.11
N ASN A 243 -29.85 7.21 -26.88
CA ASN A 243 -28.54 7.58 -26.31
C ASN A 243 -28.60 8.82 -25.41
N GLU A 244 -29.50 9.77 -25.68
CA GLU A 244 -29.68 10.96 -24.85
C GLU A 244 -30.35 10.63 -23.51
N LEU A 245 -31.43 9.84 -23.53
CA LEU A 245 -32.15 9.43 -22.33
C LEU A 245 -31.33 8.49 -21.42
N MET A 246 -30.52 7.61 -22.03
CA MET A 246 -29.58 6.71 -21.36
C MET A 246 -28.43 7.41 -20.62
N ASN A 247 -28.18 8.69 -20.92
CA ASN A 247 -27.11 9.49 -20.31
C ASN A 247 -27.60 10.44 -19.20
N PHE A 248 -28.84 10.25 -18.71
CA PHE A 248 -29.32 10.94 -17.51
C PHE A 248 -28.35 10.76 -16.34
N SER A 249 -27.90 11.91 -15.80
CA SER A 249 -27.00 12.06 -14.64
C SER A 249 -25.97 10.94 -14.37
N ASN A 250 -25.07 10.62 -15.29
CA ASN A 250 -23.98 9.66 -14.99
C ASN A 250 -22.86 10.29 -14.12
N LEU A 251 -23.14 10.57 -12.84
CA LEU A 251 -22.15 11.02 -11.84
C LEU A 251 -21.41 9.81 -11.24
N LYS A 252 -20.09 9.94 -11.07
CA LYS A 252 -19.23 8.89 -10.49
C LYS A 252 -19.20 8.98 -8.95
N GLY A 253 -19.27 7.84 -8.28
CA GLY A 253 -19.24 7.73 -6.83
C GLY A 253 -20.61 7.92 -6.16
N TYR A 254 -20.69 7.68 -4.85
CA TYR A 254 -21.92 7.86 -4.08
C TYR A 254 -22.21 9.35 -3.83
N ILE A 255 -23.39 9.80 -4.26
CA ILE A 255 -23.94 11.12 -4.00
C ILE A 255 -25.46 11.02 -3.88
N ARG A 256 -26.01 11.73 -2.91
CA ARG A 256 -27.45 11.99 -2.79
C ARG A 256 -27.69 13.48 -3.02
N LEU A 257 -28.64 13.76 -3.92
CA LEU A 257 -29.12 15.10 -4.26
C LEU A 257 -30.62 15.14 -3.96
N SER A 258 -31.12 16.20 -3.35
CA SER A 258 -32.56 16.49 -3.26
C SER A 258 -32.77 17.96 -3.60
N ALA A 259 -33.73 18.34 -4.43
CA ALA A 259 -33.95 19.75 -4.80
C ALA A 259 -35.41 20.06 -5.17
N SER A 260 -35.83 21.31 -4.98
CA SER A 260 -37.15 21.78 -5.42
C SER A 260 -37.31 21.77 -6.95
N GLU A 261 -36.21 21.98 -7.67
CA GLU A 261 -36.15 21.87 -9.12
C GLU A 261 -34.75 21.40 -9.57
N ILE A 262 -34.69 20.45 -10.50
CA ILE A 262 -33.45 19.96 -11.14
C ILE A 262 -33.59 20.17 -12.64
N ILE A 263 -32.63 20.85 -13.27
CA ILE A 263 -32.58 21.07 -14.72
C ILE A 263 -31.25 20.54 -15.26
N GLN A 264 -31.27 19.39 -15.93
CA GLN A 264 -30.14 18.92 -16.73
C GLN A 264 -30.18 19.62 -18.10
N LYS A 265 -29.04 20.17 -18.54
CA LYS A 265 -28.83 20.77 -19.86
C LYS A 265 -27.67 20.11 -20.58
N ASN A 266 -27.84 19.83 -21.88
CA ASN A 266 -26.81 19.33 -22.79
C ASN A 266 -26.04 18.11 -22.25
N ASN A 267 -26.73 17.25 -21.49
CA ASN A 267 -26.24 16.06 -20.78
C ASN A 267 -25.06 16.25 -19.78
N ASN A 268 -24.48 17.45 -19.68
CA ASN A 268 -23.24 17.70 -18.92
C ASN A 268 -23.38 18.70 -17.76
N ILE A 269 -24.48 19.45 -17.67
CA ILE A 269 -24.71 20.43 -16.60
C ILE A 269 -26.03 20.08 -15.90
N LEU A 270 -26.04 19.94 -14.57
CA LEU A 270 -27.27 19.94 -13.77
C LEU A 270 -27.34 21.22 -12.95
N ILE A 271 -28.46 21.94 -13.03
CA ILE A 271 -28.78 23.09 -12.18
C ILE A 271 -29.79 22.61 -11.14
N LEU A 272 -29.56 22.90 -9.86
CA LEU A 272 -30.43 22.51 -8.75
C LEU A 272 -30.89 23.77 -7.99
N ASN A 273 -32.19 23.97 -7.87
CA ASN A 273 -32.77 25.10 -7.13
C ASN A 273 -33.29 24.61 -5.77
N ASN A 274 -32.90 25.28 -4.68
CA ASN A 274 -33.11 24.87 -3.28
C ASN A 274 -32.73 23.41 -3.06
N SER A 275 -31.42 23.11 -3.10
CA SER A 275 -30.86 21.77 -3.15
C SER A 275 -30.14 21.37 -1.87
N ILE A 276 -30.29 20.13 -1.46
CA ILE A 276 -29.53 19.45 -0.41
C ILE A 276 -28.61 18.42 -1.07
N VAL A 277 -27.32 18.44 -0.74
CA VAL A 277 -26.28 17.58 -1.37
C VAL A 277 -25.45 16.90 -0.28
N THR A 278 -25.32 15.57 -0.31
CA THR A 278 -24.51 14.80 0.66
C THR A 278 -23.84 13.58 0.04
N SER A 279 -22.67 13.22 0.58
CA SER A 279 -21.92 11.98 0.27
C SER A 279 -22.11 10.89 1.33
N CYS A 280 -22.82 11.16 2.43
CA CYS A 280 -23.09 10.17 3.47
C CYS A 280 -24.11 9.13 2.97
N GLN A 281 -23.76 7.85 3.07
CA GLN A 281 -24.67 6.76 2.71
C GLN A 281 -25.67 6.54 3.86
N CYS A 282 -26.85 7.15 3.73
CA CYS A 282 -27.96 6.98 4.68
C CYS A 282 -28.36 5.50 4.79
N SER A 283 -28.63 5.04 6.03
CA SER A 283 -29.05 3.66 6.28
C SER A 283 -30.48 3.40 5.79
N GLN A 284 -30.87 2.11 5.73
CA GLN A 284 -32.24 1.68 5.42
C GLN A 284 -33.30 2.25 6.39
N PHE A 285 -32.89 2.77 7.55
CA PHE A 285 -33.76 3.30 8.60
C PHE A 285 -34.21 4.76 8.38
N LYS A 286 -33.93 5.36 7.21
CA LYS A 286 -34.25 6.76 6.87
C LYS A 286 -33.65 7.79 7.84
N GLU A 287 -32.49 7.47 8.42
CA GLU A 287 -31.75 8.41 9.27
C GLU A 287 -31.30 9.63 8.45
N PRO A 288 -31.24 10.84 9.06
CA PRO A 288 -30.61 11.99 8.43
C PRO A 288 -29.13 11.68 8.15
N ALA A 289 -28.59 12.31 7.10
CA ALA A 289 -27.16 12.26 6.84
C ALA A 289 -26.41 12.92 8.02
N LEU A 290 -25.25 12.36 8.40
CA LEU A 290 -24.39 12.97 9.42
C LEU A 290 -24.05 14.43 9.09
N TYR A 291 -23.84 14.73 7.81
CA TYR A 291 -23.85 16.09 7.30
C TYR A 291 -24.45 16.20 5.89
N SER A 292 -24.91 17.40 5.53
CA SER A 292 -25.39 17.76 4.19
C SER A 292 -25.10 19.23 3.90
N PHE A 293 -25.05 19.59 2.62
CA PHE A 293 -25.00 20.98 2.18
C PHE A 293 -26.34 21.40 1.59
N SER A 294 -27.06 22.27 2.28
CA SER A 294 -28.24 22.96 1.73
C SER A 294 -27.78 24.22 0.98
N SER A 295 -28.35 24.51 -0.19
CA SER A 295 -27.93 25.62 -1.05
C SER A 295 -29.10 26.15 -1.88
N GLN A 296 -29.19 27.47 -2.04
CA GLN A 296 -30.28 28.07 -2.84
C GLN A 296 -30.11 27.77 -4.33
N ASN A 297 -28.89 27.85 -4.87
CA ASN A 297 -28.60 27.62 -6.28
C ASN A 297 -27.30 26.82 -6.46
N SER A 298 -27.44 25.60 -6.99
CA SER A 298 -26.30 24.70 -7.25
C SER A 298 -26.15 24.39 -8.73
N VAL A 299 -24.92 24.19 -9.17
CA VAL A 299 -24.56 23.79 -10.53
C VAL A 299 -23.54 22.65 -10.48
N ILE A 300 -23.91 21.50 -11.04
CA ILE A 300 -23.04 20.34 -11.24
C ILE A 300 -22.58 20.32 -12.69
N GLU A 301 -21.32 20.67 -12.93
CA GLU A 301 -20.67 20.40 -14.21
C GLU A 301 -20.01 19.01 -14.16
N LYS A 302 -20.55 18.05 -14.93
CA LYS A 302 -20.10 16.66 -14.98
C LYS A 302 -18.61 16.57 -15.31
N ASP A 303 -17.90 15.69 -14.59
CA ASP A 303 -16.44 15.52 -14.65
C ASP A 303 -15.63 16.84 -14.41
N LYS A 304 -16.24 17.86 -13.77
CA LYS A 304 -15.58 19.12 -13.41
C LYS A 304 -15.82 19.53 -11.95
N TYR A 305 -16.92 20.21 -11.64
CA TYR A 305 -17.17 20.84 -10.34
C TYR A 305 -18.64 20.80 -9.93
N LEU A 306 -18.86 20.65 -8.62
CA LEU A 306 -20.10 20.98 -7.92
C LEU A 306 -19.93 22.39 -7.32
N THR A 307 -20.66 23.37 -7.85
CA THR A 307 -20.70 24.74 -7.31
C THR A 307 -22.02 24.95 -6.59
N LEU A 308 -21.98 25.40 -5.34
CA LEU A 308 -23.12 25.67 -4.47
C LEU A 308 -23.09 27.18 -4.12
N HIS A 309 -24.24 27.86 -4.12
CA HIS A 309 -24.36 29.26 -3.66
C HIS A 309 -25.31 29.36 -2.46
N ASP A 310 -25.04 30.32 -1.57
CA ASP A 310 -25.78 30.53 -0.32
C ASP A 310 -25.96 29.22 0.45
N VAL A 311 -24.82 28.66 0.85
CA VAL A 311 -24.69 27.27 1.31
C VAL A 311 -24.70 27.23 2.82
N THR A 312 -25.56 26.40 3.42
CA THR A 312 -25.40 25.96 4.81
C THR A 312 -24.86 24.54 4.84
N LEU A 313 -23.79 24.33 5.62
CA LEU A 313 -23.41 23.00 6.08
C LEU A 313 -24.30 22.68 7.28
N ASP A 314 -25.10 21.64 7.12
CA ASP A 314 -25.98 21.13 8.15
C ASP A 314 -25.37 19.83 8.71
N ILE A 315 -25.25 19.71 10.03
CA ILE A 315 -24.81 18.49 10.73
C ILE A 315 -26.02 17.96 11.50
N LEU A 316 -26.41 16.71 11.27
CA LEU A 316 -27.64 16.11 11.82
C LEU A 316 -28.88 17.00 11.58
N SER A 317 -28.98 17.59 10.38
CA SER A 317 -30.02 18.56 9.98
C SER A 317 -30.03 19.89 10.75
N ILE A 318 -28.98 20.21 11.52
CA ILE A 318 -28.80 21.51 12.19
C ILE A 318 -27.79 22.35 11.39
N PRO A 319 -28.13 23.56 10.90
CA PRO A 319 -27.20 24.41 10.18
C PRO A 319 -26.10 24.92 11.13
N VAL A 320 -24.84 24.58 10.86
CA VAL A 320 -23.68 24.93 11.71
C VAL A 320 -22.74 25.97 11.08
N PHE A 321 -22.75 26.10 9.75
CA PHE A 321 -21.84 27.00 9.04
C PHE A 321 -22.47 27.48 7.73
N TYR A 322 -22.34 28.77 7.41
CA TYR A 322 -22.78 29.37 6.15
C TYR A 322 -21.60 29.84 5.31
N SER A 323 -21.68 29.63 3.99
CA SER A 323 -20.77 30.23 3.00
C SER A 323 -21.55 30.80 1.82
N PRO A 324 -21.25 32.02 1.33
CA PRO A 324 -21.88 32.58 0.13
C PRO A 324 -21.70 31.70 -1.12
N TRP A 325 -20.59 30.95 -1.20
CA TRP A 325 -20.38 29.92 -2.22
C TRP A 325 -19.45 28.81 -1.72
N LEU A 326 -19.61 27.61 -2.24
CA LEU A 326 -18.66 26.49 -2.11
C LEU A 326 -18.47 25.82 -3.47
N LYS A 327 -17.24 25.36 -3.76
CA LYS A 327 -16.92 24.72 -5.03
C LYS A 327 -16.09 23.46 -4.81
N PHE A 328 -16.70 22.30 -5.00
CA PHE A 328 -16.05 21.00 -4.84
C PHE A 328 -15.62 20.46 -6.22
N PRO A 329 -14.37 19.96 -6.37
CA PRO A 329 -13.97 19.23 -7.56
C PRO A 329 -14.66 17.86 -7.58
N ILE A 330 -15.35 17.54 -8.68
CA ILE A 330 -15.92 16.20 -8.96
C ILE A 330 -15.25 15.54 -10.17
N LYS A 331 -14.06 16.03 -10.52
CA LYS A 331 -13.19 15.52 -11.56
C LYS A 331 -12.12 14.60 -10.95
N THR A 332 -11.59 13.69 -11.75
CA THR A 332 -10.44 12.84 -11.36
C THR A 332 -9.08 13.48 -11.63
N GLN A 333 -9.04 14.67 -12.26
CA GLN A 333 -7.81 15.40 -12.59
C GLN A 333 -7.40 16.34 -11.43
N ARG A 334 -6.09 16.46 -11.22
CA ARG A 334 -5.52 17.32 -10.17
C ARG A 334 -5.67 18.79 -10.59
N GLU A 335 -6.15 19.66 -9.69
CA GLU A 335 -6.22 21.11 -9.89
C GLU A 335 -6.08 21.89 -8.58
N SER A 336 -5.61 23.14 -8.66
CA SER A 336 -5.49 24.05 -7.52
C SER A 336 -6.84 24.41 -6.87
N GLY A 337 -6.87 24.51 -5.54
CA GLY A 337 -8.06 24.89 -4.77
C GLY A 337 -7.89 24.70 -3.26
N PHE A 338 -8.84 25.19 -2.47
CA PHE A 338 -8.90 24.89 -1.04
C PHE A 338 -9.16 23.41 -0.83
N LEU A 339 -8.35 22.78 0.01
CA LEU A 339 -8.61 21.47 0.57
C LEU A 339 -9.45 21.62 1.84
N THR A 340 -9.96 20.50 2.34
CA THR A 340 -10.76 20.46 3.57
C THR A 340 -9.99 21.05 4.75
N PRO A 341 -10.52 22.06 5.46
CA PRO A 341 -9.91 22.56 6.68
C PRO A 341 -10.08 21.54 7.80
N SER A 342 -9.10 21.47 8.69
CA SER A 342 -9.13 20.63 9.89
C SER A 342 -9.04 21.47 11.16
N SER A 343 -9.53 20.92 12.27
CA SER A 343 -9.32 21.47 13.60
C SER A 343 -8.87 20.38 14.56
N TYR A 344 -8.06 20.78 15.54
CA TYR A 344 -7.46 19.88 16.52
C TYR A 344 -7.39 20.60 17.87
N ILE A 345 -7.49 19.87 18.98
CA ILE A 345 -7.44 20.44 20.33
C ILE A 345 -6.37 19.71 21.13
N SER A 346 -5.47 20.48 21.74
CA SER A 346 -4.42 19.97 22.62
C SER A 346 -4.14 20.90 23.80
N ASN A 347 -3.62 20.34 24.88
CA ASN A 347 -3.22 21.10 26.07
C ASN A 347 -2.02 22.05 25.81
N ASN A 348 -1.19 21.78 24.80
CA ASN A 348 0.08 22.51 24.56
C ASN A 348 -0.05 23.65 23.53
N ALA A 349 -0.87 23.46 22.49
CA ALA A 349 -1.08 24.47 21.45
C ALA A 349 -2.48 25.11 21.50
N GLY A 350 -3.39 24.51 22.27
CA GLY A 350 -4.80 24.90 22.34
C GLY A 350 -5.61 24.34 21.19
N THR A 351 -6.57 25.13 20.72
CA THR A 351 -7.33 24.87 19.51
C THR A 351 -6.48 25.27 18.29
N GLU A 352 -6.17 24.30 17.45
CA GLU A 352 -5.60 24.46 16.11
C GLU A 352 -6.74 24.53 15.07
N VAL A 353 -6.59 25.43 14.10
CA VAL A 353 -7.40 25.48 12.87
C VAL A 353 -6.46 25.57 11.68
N SER A 354 -6.58 24.64 10.74
CA SER A 354 -5.64 24.45 9.64
C SER A 354 -6.38 24.52 8.30
N ILE A 355 -5.99 25.45 7.44
CA ILE A 355 -6.64 25.80 6.17
C ILE A 355 -5.66 25.54 5.01
N PRO A 356 -5.69 24.33 4.41
CA PRO A 356 -4.84 23.95 3.29
C PRO A 356 -5.35 24.46 1.93
N TYR A 357 -4.45 25.03 1.12
CA TYR A 357 -4.67 25.41 -0.28
C TYR A 357 -3.70 24.66 -1.18
N PHE A 358 -4.24 23.78 -2.03
CA PHE A 358 -3.49 22.98 -2.99
C PHE A 358 -3.24 23.75 -4.29
N ILE A 359 -2.07 23.54 -4.89
CA ILE A 359 -1.59 24.23 -6.09
C ILE A 359 -1.01 23.19 -7.04
N THR A 360 -1.62 23.01 -8.21
CA THR A 360 -1.03 22.23 -9.29
C THR A 360 -0.07 23.08 -10.12
N LEU A 361 1.19 22.66 -10.17
CA LEU A 361 2.25 23.32 -10.94
C LEU A 361 2.49 22.61 -12.29
N GLY A 362 2.06 21.35 -12.41
CA GLY A 362 2.01 20.58 -13.66
C GLY A 362 1.61 19.13 -13.40
N PRO A 363 1.66 18.24 -14.41
CA PRO A 363 1.38 16.81 -14.23
C PRO A 363 2.31 16.14 -13.20
N HIS A 364 3.54 16.65 -13.11
CA HIS A 364 4.64 16.10 -12.31
C HIS A 364 4.91 16.85 -11.00
N ALA A 365 4.27 18.00 -10.78
CA ALA A 365 4.63 18.95 -9.71
C ALA A 365 3.40 19.55 -9.04
N ASP A 366 3.41 19.59 -7.71
CA ASP A 366 2.36 20.22 -6.91
C ASP A 366 2.90 20.82 -5.60
N SER A 367 2.12 21.72 -5.00
CA SER A 367 2.40 22.30 -3.71
C SER A 367 1.12 22.44 -2.89
N THR A 368 1.23 22.43 -1.56
CA THR A 368 0.13 22.74 -0.64
C THR A 368 0.61 23.80 0.34
N ILE A 369 -0.05 24.94 0.38
CA ILE A 369 0.20 25.99 1.37
C ILE A 369 -0.91 25.92 2.41
N THR A 370 -0.58 25.65 3.67
CA THR A 370 -1.53 25.53 4.77
C THR A 370 -1.30 26.66 5.77
N TYR A 371 -2.35 27.43 6.04
CA TYR A 371 -2.37 28.37 7.17
C TYR A 371 -2.87 27.64 8.42
N GLU A 372 -2.04 27.53 9.45
CA GLU A 372 -2.30 26.82 10.70
C GLU A 372 -2.38 27.87 11.83
N TYR A 373 -3.46 27.94 12.61
CA TYR A 373 -3.62 28.89 13.72
C TYR A 373 -3.86 28.17 15.05
N PHE A 374 -2.97 28.40 16.01
CA PHE A 374 -3.01 27.84 17.35
C PHE A 374 -3.49 28.87 18.38
N SER A 375 -4.54 28.57 19.12
CA SER A 375 -5.14 29.55 20.05
C SER A 375 -4.17 30.02 21.13
N HIS A 376 -3.26 29.15 21.61
CA HIS A 376 -2.25 29.52 22.60
C HIS A 376 -0.97 30.07 21.94
N ARG A 377 -0.55 29.49 20.81
CA ARG A 377 0.78 29.75 20.23
C ARG A 377 0.83 30.76 19.09
N GLY A 378 -0.24 31.01 18.33
CA GLY A 378 -0.25 31.98 17.23
C GLY A 378 -0.32 31.33 15.84
N SER A 379 0.09 32.07 14.82
CA SER A 379 -0.07 31.67 13.41
C SER A 379 1.17 31.00 12.85
N GLN A 380 0.96 30.00 12.00
CA GLN A 380 1.95 29.24 11.28
C GLN A 380 1.55 29.16 9.80
N ILE A 381 2.55 29.23 8.92
CA ILE A 381 2.40 28.96 7.48
C ILE A 381 3.26 27.74 7.18
N ASN A 382 2.62 26.71 6.63
CA ASN A 382 3.22 25.46 6.19
C ASN A 382 3.17 25.41 4.66
N GLY A 383 4.22 24.93 4.03
CA GLY A 383 4.37 24.79 2.59
C GLY A 383 4.98 23.43 2.25
N GLU A 384 4.13 22.52 1.77
CA GLU A 384 4.54 21.25 1.17
C GLU A 384 4.77 21.45 -0.33
N PHE A 385 5.85 20.90 -0.88
CA PHE A 385 6.13 20.84 -2.32
C PHE A 385 6.49 19.41 -2.69
N ARG A 386 5.92 18.90 -3.79
CA ARG A 386 6.12 17.54 -4.28
C ARG A 386 6.41 17.54 -5.78
N PHE A 387 7.36 16.70 -6.17
CA PHE A 387 7.78 16.53 -7.56
C PHE A 387 8.10 15.06 -7.87
N LEU A 388 7.60 14.58 -9.03
CA LEU A 388 7.71 13.19 -9.51
C LEU A 388 8.18 13.19 -10.98
N ILE A 389 9.42 12.79 -11.25
CA ILE A 389 9.99 12.73 -12.62
C ILE A 389 9.56 11.44 -13.35
N LYS A 390 9.57 10.32 -12.64
CA LYS A 390 9.12 8.97 -13.01
C LYS A 390 8.39 8.35 -11.80
N GLU A 391 7.67 7.25 -12.00
CA GLU A 391 6.84 6.59 -10.96
C GLU A 391 7.59 6.30 -9.64
N ASN A 392 8.87 5.93 -9.73
CA ASN A 392 9.70 5.58 -8.57
C ASN A 392 10.62 6.73 -8.08
N SER A 393 10.43 7.95 -8.57
CA SER A 393 11.22 9.12 -8.16
C SER A 393 10.35 10.09 -7.37
N GLN A 394 10.83 10.56 -6.22
CA GLN A 394 10.12 11.53 -5.40
C GLN A 394 11.07 12.59 -4.86
N LEU A 395 10.68 13.85 -5.00
CA LEU A 395 11.14 14.93 -4.13
C LEU A 395 9.92 15.44 -3.36
N LYS A 396 10.05 15.48 -2.04
CA LYS A 396 9.16 16.14 -1.11
C LYS A 396 9.97 17.17 -0.30
N MET A 397 9.42 18.36 -0.14
CA MET A 397 9.97 19.41 0.72
C MET A 397 8.84 19.99 1.57
N ASP A 398 8.99 19.95 2.88
CA ASP A 398 8.05 20.52 3.84
C ASP A 398 8.72 21.69 4.55
N THR A 399 8.10 22.86 4.49
CA THR A 399 8.59 24.09 5.13
C THR A 399 7.52 24.62 6.07
N LYS A 400 7.91 25.07 7.25
CA LYS A 400 7.00 25.61 8.25
C LYS A 400 7.63 26.86 8.87
N PHE A 401 6.85 27.93 8.97
CA PHE A 401 7.24 29.19 9.62
C PHE A 401 6.16 29.60 10.61
N THR A 402 6.52 29.84 11.87
CA THR A 402 5.58 30.10 12.95
C THR A 402 5.95 31.36 13.72
N GLN A 403 4.96 32.20 14.02
CA GLN A 403 5.11 33.33 14.92
C GLN A 403 4.56 32.94 16.30
N ASP A 404 5.45 32.49 17.20
CA ASP A 404 5.06 32.01 18.53
C ASP A 404 4.86 33.17 19.53
N ARG A 405 3.65 33.25 20.08
CA ARG A 405 3.20 34.25 21.08
C ARG A 405 3.50 33.83 22.53
N GLN A 406 3.67 32.54 22.79
CA GLN A 406 3.81 31.97 24.13
C GLN A 406 5.27 31.67 24.46
N TYR A 407 6.07 31.25 23.47
CA TYR A 407 7.45 30.82 23.68
C TYR A 407 8.32 31.87 24.36
N SER A 408 8.29 33.14 23.95
CA SER A 408 9.17 34.16 24.55
C SER A 408 8.90 34.36 26.05
N LYS A 409 7.62 34.32 26.47
CA LYS A 409 7.23 34.44 27.89
C LYS A 409 7.66 33.21 28.69
N ASN A 410 7.45 32.01 28.15
CA ASN A 410 7.88 30.77 28.78
C ASN A 410 9.42 30.70 28.87
N TRP A 411 10.13 31.19 27.85
CA TRP A 411 11.58 31.30 27.82
C TRP A 411 12.11 32.26 28.88
N GLU A 412 11.50 33.45 29.04
CA GLU A 412 11.88 34.44 30.06
C GLU A 412 11.75 33.86 31.48
N ILE A 413 10.63 33.18 31.78
CA ILE A 413 10.38 32.52 33.07
C ILE A 413 11.33 31.33 33.29
N ASN A 414 11.61 30.54 32.25
CA ASN A 414 12.54 29.43 32.35
C ASN A 414 13.99 29.90 32.55
N ASN A 415 14.42 30.93 31.81
CA ASN A 415 15.76 31.48 31.92
C ASN A 415 16.00 32.13 33.29
N SER A 416 15.03 32.83 33.88
CA SER A 416 15.17 33.36 35.25
C SER A 416 15.28 32.26 36.31
N ASN A 417 14.47 31.19 36.21
CA ASN A 417 14.56 30.02 37.07
C ASN A 417 15.90 29.26 36.92
N ILE A 418 16.44 29.21 35.68
CA ILE A 418 17.74 28.63 35.39
C ILE A 418 18.86 29.50 35.97
N GLU A 419 18.83 30.82 35.78
CA GLU A 419 19.82 31.75 36.32
C GLU A 419 19.83 31.79 37.85
N GLN A 420 18.67 31.67 38.49
CA GLN A 420 18.59 31.51 39.94
C GLN A 420 19.24 30.19 40.41
N LYS A 421 19.10 29.08 39.68
CA LYS A 421 19.78 27.82 40.03
C LYS A 421 21.28 27.87 39.74
N LEU A 422 21.68 28.52 38.64
CA LEU A 422 23.08 28.74 38.28
C LEU A 422 23.81 29.60 39.33
N SER A 423 23.15 30.60 39.93
CA SER A 423 23.77 31.43 40.98
C SER A 423 23.97 30.70 42.32
N THR A 424 23.28 29.57 42.53
CA THR A 424 23.36 28.76 43.77
C THR A 424 24.24 27.52 43.66
N THR A 425 24.86 27.25 42.50
CA THR A 425 25.63 26.03 42.27
C THR A 425 27.04 26.32 41.78
N SER A 426 28.02 25.54 42.25
CA SER A 426 29.41 25.54 41.77
C SER A 426 29.75 24.28 40.96
N ASP A 427 28.80 23.37 40.75
CA ASP A 427 29.00 22.16 39.97
C ASP A 427 28.93 22.48 38.46
N GLN A 428 30.08 22.36 37.79
CA GLN A 428 30.22 22.66 36.37
C GLN A 428 29.40 21.71 35.47
N ALA A 429 29.10 20.48 35.91
CA ALA A 429 28.23 19.56 35.18
C ALA A 429 26.77 20.01 35.27
N LEU A 430 26.31 20.40 36.48
CA LEU A 430 24.98 20.99 36.68
C LEU A 430 24.83 22.31 35.92
N ILE A 431 25.88 23.16 35.91
CA ILE A 431 25.91 24.42 35.15
C ILE A 431 25.74 24.17 33.65
N SER A 432 26.46 23.21 33.07
CA SER A 432 26.29 22.91 31.64
C SER A 432 24.94 22.27 31.32
N MET A 433 24.35 21.50 32.24
CA MET A 433 23.01 20.93 32.10
C MET A 433 21.93 22.01 32.17
N LEU A 434 22.02 22.93 33.15
CA LEU A 434 21.09 24.04 33.31
C LEU A 434 21.16 25.00 32.11
N ASN A 435 22.36 25.24 31.56
CA ASN A 435 22.52 26.05 30.34
C ASN A 435 21.95 25.38 29.08
N SER A 436 21.90 24.03 28.98
CA SER A 436 21.27 23.36 27.82
C SER A 436 19.76 23.57 27.78
N PHE A 437 19.12 23.73 28.94
CA PHE A 437 17.69 24.02 29.05
C PHE A 437 17.32 25.48 28.78
N LYS A 438 18.27 26.39 28.55
CA LYS A 438 17.95 27.79 28.23
C LYS A 438 17.23 27.91 26.87
N GLY A 439 17.69 27.22 25.83
CA GLY A 439 17.14 27.36 24.48
C GLY A 439 17.31 28.78 23.90
N THR A 440 16.66 29.06 22.76
CA THR A 440 16.84 30.30 21.98
C THR A 440 15.56 31.13 21.94
N ASN A 441 15.56 32.37 22.45
CA ASN A 441 14.40 33.27 22.47
C ASN A 441 13.99 33.78 21.06
N LEU A 442 13.44 32.90 20.23
CA LEU A 442 13.00 33.18 18.88
C LEU A 442 11.48 33.23 18.82
N LYS A 443 10.92 34.42 18.59
CA LYS A 443 9.49 34.58 18.27
C LYS A 443 9.14 34.02 16.89
N ASN A 444 10.08 34.09 15.95
CA ASN A 444 9.94 33.54 14.61
C ASN A 444 10.66 32.19 14.56
N ARG A 445 9.88 31.12 14.55
CA ARG A 445 10.33 29.73 14.60
C ARG A 445 10.10 29.07 13.24
N TRP A 446 10.87 28.04 12.91
CA TRP A 446 10.77 27.40 11.60
C TRP A 446 11.21 25.93 11.62
N TYR A 447 10.72 25.18 10.64
CA TYR A 447 11.11 23.81 10.35
C TYR A 447 11.22 23.60 8.85
N LEU A 448 12.23 22.83 8.45
CA LEU A 448 12.46 22.42 7.08
C LEU A 448 12.72 20.91 7.09
N SER A 449 12.03 20.16 6.24
CA SER A 449 12.30 18.76 5.97
C SER A 449 12.36 18.54 4.46
N ASN A 450 13.32 17.77 3.99
CA ASN A 450 13.29 17.23 2.62
C ASN A 450 13.33 15.70 2.64
N SER A 451 12.71 15.11 1.63
CA SER A 451 12.86 13.70 1.27
C SER A 451 13.04 13.65 -0.24
N ILE A 452 14.25 13.31 -0.69
CA ILE A 452 14.62 13.20 -2.10
C ILE A 452 15.02 11.76 -2.36
N ASN A 453 14.50 11.18 -3.43
CA ASN A 453 14.93 9.94 -4.04
C ASN A 453 14.70 10.09 -5.55
N ILE A 454 15.73 10.56 -6.28
CA ILE A 454 15.66 10.84 -7.71
C ILE A 454 16.74 10.02 -8.44
N PRO A 455 16.37 9.13 -9.38
CA PRO A 455 17.29 8.66 -10.40
C PRO A 455 17.49 9.77 -11.43
N VAL A 456 18.66 10.43 -11.40
CA VAL A 456 18.99 11.55 -12.30
C VAL A 456 19.38 11.03 -13.69
N LEU A 457 20.00 9.85 -13.74
CA LEU A 457 20.38 9.09 -14.93
C LEU A 457 20.16 7.60 -14.63
N ASP A 458 20.18 6.72 -15.64
CA ASP A 458 19.89 5.28 -15.46
C ASP A 458 20.83 4.55 -14.48
N ARG A 459 22.01 5.14 -14.20
CA ARG A 459 23.00 4.63 -13.23
C ARG A 459 23.24 5.55 -12.02
N TRP A 460 22.59 6.70 -11.91
CA TRP A 460 22.84 7.67 -10.82
C TRP A 460 21.57 7.96 -10.01
N SER A 461 21.63 7.77 -8.69
CA SER A 461 20.57 8.13 -7.75
C SER A 461 21.05 9.21 -6.78
N ILE A 462 20.24 10.24 -6.58
CA ILE A 462 20.40 11.22 -5.50
C ILE A 462 19.30 10.95 -4.46
N LYS A 463 19.73 10.68 -3.23
CA LYS A 463 18.88 10.48 -2.06
C LYS A 463 19.18 11.54 -1.02
N SER A 464 18.17 12.07 -0.33
CA SER A 464 18.39 12.99 0.77
C SER A 464 17.23 12.94 1.76
N ASN A 465 17.55 12.99 3.05
CA ASN A 465 16.62 13.03 4.16
C ASN A 465 17.23 13.95 5.21
N THR A 466 16.96 15.25 5.10
CA THR A 466 17.45 16.26 6.04
C THR A 466 16.29 16.96 6.73
N GLN A 467 16.47 17.22 8.02
CA GLN A 467 15.50 17.88 8.88
C GLN A 467 16.23 18.95 9.71
N PHE A 468 15.70 20.16 9.67
CA PHE A 468 16.24 21.35 10.33
C PHE A 468 15.12 22.07 11.10
N VAL A 469 15.49 22.69 12.22
CA VAL A 469 14.59 23.46 13.09
C VAL A 469 15.27 24.76 13.52
N SER A 470 14.46 25.78 13.83
CA SER A 470 14.91 27.01 14.49
C SER A 470 15.53 26.77 15.86
N ASP A 471 14.95 25.82 16.61
CA ASP A 471 15.24 25.59 18.01
C ASP A 471 14.92 24.14 18.41
N ASN A 472 15.60 23.68 19.46
CA ASN A 472 15.53 22.31 19.96
C ASN A 472 14.12 21.90 20.43
N THR A 473 13.27 22.87 20.78
CA THR A 473 11.91 22.68 21.29
C THR A 473 10.83 22.79 20.22
N TYR A 474 11.20 22.93 18.93
CA TYR A 474 10.22 23.10 17.85
C TYR A 474 9.32 21.87 17.69
N ILE A 475 9.92 20.67 17.61
CA ILE A 475 9.18 19.43 17.41
C ILE A 475 8.28 19.12 18.63
N SER A 476 8.70 19.49 19.84
CA SER A 476 7.88 19.30 21.05
C SER A 476 6.64 20.20 21.11
N ASP A 477 6.69 21.33 20.42
CA ASP A 477 5.65 22.34 20.48
C ASP A 477 4.60 22.22 19.36
N TYR A 478 4.98 21.66 18.20
CA TYR A 478 4.16 21.65 16.98
C TYR A 478 3.97 20.26 16.34
N SER A 479 4.20 19.15 17.06
CA SER A 479 3.95 17.81 16.51
C SER A 479 2.44 17.55 16.35
N SER A 480 1.92 17.82 15.14
CA SER A 480 0.50 17.74 14.73
C SER A 480 -0.13 16.33 14.78
N ASN A 481 0.50 15.38 15.46
CA ASN A 481 0.03 14.00 15.56
C ASN A 481 0.50 13.30 16.85
N ASN A 482 1.02 14.04 17.84
CA ASN A 482 1.53 13.41 19.05
C ASN A 482 1.43 14.30 20.30
N SER A 483 0.91 13.68 21.35
CA SER A 483 0.64 14.28 22.66
C SER A 483 1.72 13.94 23.70
N ASN A 484 2.80 13.28 23.28
CA ASN A 484 3.89 12.78 24.09
C ASN A 484 5.20 13.53 23.79
N VAL A 485 5.28 14.81 24.14
CA VAL A 485 6.60 15.48 24.16
C VAL A 485 6.84 16.20 25.48
N THR A 486 7.58 15.52 26.34
CA THR A 486 8.44 16.19 27.32
C THR A 486 9.89 15.96 26.93
N PRO A 487 10.79 16.93 27.17
CA PRO A 487 12.23 16.77 26.98
C PRO A 487 12.87 15.59 27.74
N LYS A 488 12.14 14.91 28.63
CA LYS A 488 12.65 13.75 29.38
C LYS A 488 12.31 12.39 28.74
N ALA A 489 11.39 12.32 27.77
CA ALA A 489 10.90 11.04 27.23
C ALA A 489 11.93 10.28 26.37
N THR A 490 12.80 10.99 25.67
CA THR A 490 13.85 10.46 24.79
C THR A 490 14.99 9.76 25.52
N VAL A 491 15.29 10.17 26.75
CA VAL A 491 16.40 9.60 27.55
C VAL A 491 16.10 8.15 27.96
N TYR A 492 14.84 7.72 27.89
CA TYR A 492 14.34 6.42 28.35
C TYR A 492 13.59 5.61 27.27
N GLY A 493 13.91 5.84 25.98
CA GLY A 493 13.57 4.87 24.92
C GLY A 493 12.15 4.92 24.32
N ASP A 494 11.47 6.06 24.34
CA ASP A 494 10.27 6.25 23.50
C ASP A 494 10.67 6.30 22.01
N THR A 495 10.04 5.46 21.17
CA THR A 495 10.29 5.34 19.72
C THR A 495 9.19 5.98 18.86
N SER A 496 8.24 6.69 19.46
CA SER A 496 7.22 7.44 18.73
C SER A 496 7.84 8.58 17.90
N THR A 497 7.15 9.00 16.84
CA THR A 497 7.65 10.02 15.90
C THR A 497 7.93 11.40 16.50
N ALA A 498 7.48 11.65 17.75
CA ALA A 498 7.66 12.91 18.46
C ALA A 498 8.70 12.84 19.60
N SER A 499 9.18 11.65 19.96
CA SER A 499 10.37 11.45 20.80
C SER A 499 11.65 11.34 19.97
N LYS A 500 11.78 12.18 18.93
CA LYS A 500 13.04 12.26 18.16
C LYS A 500 14.07 13.08 18.93
N ARG A 501 15.06 12.41 19.53
CA ARG A 501 16.28 13.07 20.03
C ARG A 501 17.13 13.62 18.89
N PHE A 502 17.26 12.84 17.82
CA PHE A 502 18.07 13.18 16.66
C PHE A 502 17.18 13.49 15.46
N LEU A 503 17.44 14.60 14.77
CA LEU A 503 16.90 14.86 13.43
C LEU A 503 17.96 14.49 12.39
N ASN A 504 17.56 13.71 11.38
CA ASN A 504 18.49 13.25 10.34
C ASN A 504 18.96 14.42 9.48
N GLN A 505 20.24 14.40 9.09
CA GLN A 505 20.82 15.31 8.11
C GLN A 505 21.63 14.49 7.11
N GLU A 506 20.94 13.73 6.27
CA GLU A 506 21.57 12.85 5.28
C GLU A 506 21.35 13.32 3.84
N ALA A 507 22.43 13.31 3.05
CA ALA A 507 22.41 13.46 1.59
C ALA A 507 23.38 12.43 1.01
N ASN A 508 22.99 11.77 -0.08
CA ASN A 508 23.71 10.63 -0.66
C ASN A 508 23.58 10.68 -2.18
N MET A 509 24.69 10.48 -2.88
CA MET A 509 24.77 10.33 -4.32
C MET A 509 25.38 8.98 -4.63
N GLU A 510 24.63 8.11 -5.29
CA GLU A 510 25.01 6.73 -5.57
C GLU A 510 25.10 6.50 -7.08
N PHE A 511 26.19 5.85 -7.48
CA PHE A 511 26.38 5.31 -8.82
C PHE A 511 26.29 3.79 -8.80
N TYR A 512 25.43 3.24 -9.65
CA TYR A 512 25.25 1.81 -9.85
C TYR A 512 26.00 1.38 -11.12
N GLY A 513 27.18 0.78 -10.93
CA GLY A 513 27.87 0.02 -11.96
C GLY A 513 27.31 -1.40 -12.09
N ASP A 514 27.78 -2.14 -13.09
CA ASP A 514 27.21 -3.46 -13.41
C ASP A 514 27.42 -4.51 -12.29
N ASN A 515 28.53 -4.40 -11.54
CA ASN A 515 28.86 -5.26 -10.39
C ASN A 515 29.32 -4.46 -9.15
N PHE A 516 29.20 -3.14 -9.14
CA PHE A 516 29.65 -2.31 -8.01
C PHE A 516 28.74 -1.12 -7.75
N ILE A 517 28.73 -0.64 -6.51
CA ILE A 517 28.04 0.58 -6.10
C ILE A 517 29.09 1.53 -5.52
N PHE A 518 29.11 2.77 -6.01
CA PHE A 518 29.91 3.85 -5.44
C PHE A 518 28.97 4.89 -4.82
N SER A 519 29.12 5.20 -3.53
CA SER A 519 28.31 6.21 -2.84
C SER A 519 29.19 7.34 -2.30
N VAL A 520 28.65 8.57 -2.37
CA VAL A 520 29.17 9.73 -1.65
C VAL A 520 28.04 10.28 -0.78
N ARG A 521 28.19 10.10 0.53
CA ARG A 521 27.22 10.45 1.55
C ARG A 521 27.74 11.55 2.46
N GLY A 522 26.94 12.59 2.69
CA GLY A 522 27.03 13.40 3.89
C GLY A 522 26.02 12.89 4.90
N GLN A 523 26.48 12.45 6.07
CA GLN A 523 25.61 11.94 7.13
C GLN A 523 25.86 12.69 8.43
N GLY A 524 24.86 13.43 8.87
CA GLY A 524 24.83 14.16 10.13
C GLY A 524 23.55 13.92 10.93
N ALA A 525 23.55 14.41 12.16
CA ALA A 525 22.38 14.39 13.03
C ALA A 525 22.32 15.68 13.86
N LEU A 526 21.11 16.18 14.09
CA LEU A 526 20.84 17.28 15.02
C LEU A 526 20.39 16.72 16.36
N ASP A 527 21.20 16.78 17.40
CA ASP A 527 20.78 16.42 18.76
C ASP A 527 19.98 17.56 19.39
N LEU A 528 18.67 17.39 19.52
CA LEU A 528 17.77 18.36 20.16
C LEU A 528 18.04 18.52 21.67
N PHE A 529 18.96 17.74 22.25
CA PHE A 529 19.37 17.86 23.65
C PHE A 529 20.76 18.48 23.84
N ALA A 530 21.46 18.79 22.74
CA ALA A 530 22.71 19.53 22.81
C ALA A 530 22.47 21.02 23.09
N THR A 531 23.33 21.62 23.92
CA THR A 531 23.48 23.08 24.12
C THR A 531 23.66 23.87 22.82
N SER A 532 24.21 23.24 21.78
CA SER A 532 24.43 23.82 20.46
C SER A 532 24.48 22.74 19.39
N ASN A 533 23.79 23.00 18.28
CA ASN A 533 23.78 22.17 17.06
C ASN A 533 25.20 21.91 16.50
N LYS A 534 26.18 22.76 16.85
CA LYS A 534 27.58 22.66 16.39
C LYS A 534 28.40 21.57 17.10
N ASN A 535 27.83 20.96 18.14
CA ASN A 535 28.53 20.00 19.01
C ASN A 535 28.35 18.55 18.54
N THR A 536 27.31 18.24 17.76
CA THR A 536 27.08 16.90 17.21
C THR A 536 28.12 16.57 16.13
N PRO A 537 28.76 15.38 16.16
CA PRO A 537 29.68 14.95 15.10
C PRO A 537 28.94 14.59 13.81
N ASN A 538 29.54 14.93 12.67
CA ASN A 538 29.01 14.64 11.33
C ASN A 538 30.06 13.93 10.47
N ARG A 539 29.62 12.97 9.65
CA ARG A 539 30.42 12.26 8.63
C ARG A 539 30.31 13.00 7.30
N LEU A 540 31.30 13.83 6.98
CA LEU A 540 31.26 14.78 5.86
C LEU A 540 32.65 14.91 5.20
N PRO A 541 32.95 14.18 4.10
CA PRO A 541 32.15 13.13 3.45
C PRO A 541 32.34 11.74 4.11
N LEU A 542 31.41 10.84 3.83
CA LEU A 542 31.57 9.38 3.81
C LEU A 542 31.53 8.94 2.33
N ILE A 543 32.55 8.24 1.87
CA ILE A 543 32.66 7.68 0.53
C ILE A 543 32.71 6.16 0.68
N GLU A 544 31.87 5.43 -0.05
CA GLU A 544 31.83 3.96 0.01
C GLU A 544 31.95 3.37 -1.41
N LEU A 545 32.72 2.30 -1.55
CA LEU A 545 32.87 1.51 -2.77
C LEU A 545 32.58 0.05 -2.44
N ASN A 546 31.44 -0.42 -2.92
CA ASN A 546 30.90 -1.75 -2.67
C ASN A 546 30.96 -2.59 -3.95
N PHE A 547 31.96 -3.47 -4.06
CA PHE A 547 31.97 -4.55 -5.04
C PHE A 547 30.98 -5.63 -4.59
N LEU A 548 29.94 -5.85 -5.40
CA LEU A 548 28.87 -6.78 -5.09
C LEU A 548 29.37 -8.23 -5.17
N PRO A 549 28.73 -9.19 -4.45
CA PRO A 549 29.06 -10.61 -4.53
C PRO A 549 28.96 -11.14 -5.97
N TYR A 550 30.12 -11.34 -6.61
CA TYR A 550 30.19 -11.81 -8.00
C TYR A 550 31.41 -12.72 -8.23
N ARG A 551 31.34 -13.55 -9.28
CA ARG A 551 32.47 -14.36 -9.76
C ARG A 551 33.33 -13.54 -10.74
N TYR A 552 34.09 -12.59 -10.22
CA TYR A 552 34.96 -11.70 -11.03
C TYR A 552 36.07 -12.46 -11.77
N PHE A 553 36.42 -13.66 -11.31
CA PHE A 553 37.40 -14.55 -11.92
C PHE A 553 36.74 -15.89 -12.25
N ASN A 554 37.29 -16.63 -13.23
CA ASN A 554 36.81 -17.96 -13.62
C ASN A 554 37.18 -19.02 -12.58
N THR A 555 36.57 -18.92 -11.40
CA THR A 555 36.81 -19.73 -10.20
C THR A 555 35.47 -20.00 -9.51
N PRO A 556 35.34 -21.03 -8.65
CA PRO A 556 34.09 -21.26 -7.91
C PRO A 556 33.79 -20.17 -6.86
N PHE A 557 34.79 -19.37 -6.48
CA PHE A 557 34.69 -18.34 -5.45
C PHE A 557 33.88 -17.12 -5.90
N VAL A 558 33.02 -16.66 -5.00
CA VAL A 558 32.32 -15.38 -5.09
C VAL A 558 33.09 -14.38 -4.25
N PHE A 559 33.47 -13.24 -4.83
CA PHE A 559 34.18 -12.18 -4.14
C PHE A 559 33.25 -11.00 -3.90
N SER A 560 33.41 -10.31 -2.78
CA SER A 560 32.80 -9.01 -2.51
C SER A 560 33.77 -8.16 -1.70
N ASN A 561 33.69 -6.84 -1.82
CA ASN A 561 34.54 -5.94 -1.06
C ASN A 561 33.80 -4.63 -0.74
N ASN A 562 33.80 -4.23 0.52
CA ASN A 562 33.32 -2.91 0.95
C ASN A 562 34.52 -2.10 1.44
N THR A 563 34.85 -1.03 0.72
CA THR A 563 35.80 0.00 1.17
C THR A 563 35.02 1.26 1.52
N SER A 564 35.25 1.82 2.71
CA SER A 564 34.75 3.14 3.07
C SER A 564 35.85 4.07 3.55
N TRP A 565 35.74 5.34 3.21
CA TRP A 565 36.56 6.43 3.74
C TRP A 565 35.62 7.50 4.28
N GLU A 566 35.81 7.91 5.53
CA GLU A 566 34.95 8.91 6.18
C GLU A 566 35.75 9.95 6.95
N ASN A 567 35.27 11.19 6.88
CA ASN A 567 35.78 12.32 7.64
C ASN A 567 34.78 12.69 8.74
N ILE A 568 35.18 12.59 10.00
CA ILE A 568 34.41 13.13 11.13
C ILE A 568 34.79 14.58 11.39
N PHE A 569 33.80 15.46 11.32
CA PHE A 569 33.94 16.88 11.57
C PHE A 569 32.94 17.40 12.62
N ARG A 570 33.31 18.48 13.34
CA ARG A 570 32.43 19.26 14.22
C ARG A 570 32.67 20.76 14.04
N PHE A 571 31.62 21.55 14.16
CA PHE A 571 31.68 22.98 13.87
C PHE A 571 32.27 23.85 15.00
N ASN A 572 32.33 23.36 16.25
CA ASN A 572 32.62 24.22 17.42
C ASN A 572 33.95 24.01 18.16
N GLN A 573 34.76 23.00 17.81
CA GLN A 573 36.02 22.67 18.53
C GLN A 573 35.89 22.62 20.08
N GLN A 574 34.78 22.10 20.60
CA GLN A 574 34.52 21.94 22.05
C GLN A 574 34.33 20.46 22.40
N ASN A 575 34.55 20.11 23.66
CA ASN A 575 34.39 18.74 24.15
C ASN A 575 32.91 18.30 24.10
N PHE A 576 32.64 17.14 23.52
CA PHE A 576 31.29 16.58 23.45
C PHE A 576 31.07 15.59 24.60
N ILE A 577 30.34 16.01 25.62
CA ILE A 577 29.74 15.09 26.59
C ILE A 577 28.27 15.48 26.76
N PRO A 578 27.30 14.58 26.52
CA PRO A 578 25.93 14.84 26.92
C PRO A 578 25.85 14.93 28.45
N SER A 579 25.22 15.98 28.98
CA SER A 579 24.89 16.04 30.41
C SER A 579 24.06 14.80 30.77
N SER A 580 24.55 14.04 31.76
CA SER A 580 23.99 12.78 32.27
C SER A 580 23.72 11.67 31.24
N GLN A 581 24.78 11.03 30.73
CA GLN A 581 24.82 9.56 30.67
C GLN A 581 25.64 8.93 31.81
N ASN A 582 26.47 9.70 32.51
CA ASN A 582 27.28 9.24 33.65
C ASN A 582 26.57 9.45 35.01
N ILE A 583 25.41 8.83 35.21
CA ILE A 583 24.92 8.49 36.56
C ILE A 583 25.21 7.00 36.89
N PHE A 584 25.59 6.21 35.87
CA PHE A 584 25.76 4.76 35.95
C PHE A 584 27.18 4.24 35.70
N SER A 585 28.17 5.14 35.76
CA SER A 585 29.56 4.75 35.98
C SER A 585 30.01 5.42 37.28
N PRO A 586 29.97 4.71 38.43
CA PRO A 586 30.46 5.25 39.68
C PRO A 586 31.98 5.40 39.56
N GLN A 587 32.42 6.66 39.49
CA GLN A 587 33.80 7.07 39.20
C GLN A 587 34.24 6.74 37.77
N VAL A 588 34.58 7.78 37.00
CA VAL A 588 35.68 7.70 36.03
C VAL A 588 36.94 8.08 36.82
N PRO A 589 37.84 7.15 37.16
CA PRO A 589 39.06 7.49 37.88
C PRO A 589 40.06 8.23 36.98
N ASP A 590 40.98 8.95 37.61
CA ASP A 590 42.09 9.71 36.98
C ASP A 590 43.01 8.88 36.06
N THR A 591 42.79 7.56 35.95
CA THR A 591 43.61 6.61 35.20
C THR A 591 43.00 6.14 33.88
N SER A 592 41.77 6.53 33.54
CA SER A 592 41.35 6.44 32.14
C SER A 592 42.12 7.48 31.32
N GLN A 593 42.67 7.12 30.16
CA GLN A 593 43.44 8.05 29.32
C GLN A 593 42.61 9.25 28.80
N THR A 594 41.28 9.18 28.99
CA THR A 594 40.30 10.20 28.67
C THR A 594 39.67 10.72 29.97
N GLY A 595 40.34 11.65 30.66
CA GLY A 595 39.99 12.11 32.02
C GLY A 595 38.63 12.82 32.17
N ILE A 596 38.42 13.57 33.26
CA ILE A 596 37.13 14.25 33.48
C ILE A 596 37.03 15.50 32.57
N PHE A 597 36.09 15.51 31.62
CA PHE A 597 35.85 16.66 30.74
C PHE A 597 34.62 17.46 31.15
N SER A 598 34.75 18.79 31.19
CA SER A 598 33.59 19.68 31.20
C SER A 598 32.91 19.66 29.82
N PRO A 599 31.60 19.33 29.72
CA PRO A 599 30.84 19.53 28.50
C PRO A 599 30.97 20.99 28.03
N ASN A 600 31.09 21.22 26.72
CA ASN A 600 31.25 22.56 26.13
C ASN A 600 32.51 23.35 26.55
N GLY A 601 33.41 22.73 27.31
CA GLY A 601 34.72 23.32 27.63
C GLY A 601 35.63 23.42 26.40
N PRO A 602 36.76 24.16 26.51
CA PRO A 602 37.76 24.24 25.44
C PRO A 602 38.27 22.84 25.06
N LYS A 603 38.62 22.65 23.78
CA LYS A 603 39.12 21.39 23.19
C LYS A 603 40.19 20.77 24.08
N ASN A 604 39.85 19.68 24.76
CA ASN A 604 40.81 18.86 25.47
C ASN A 604 41.45 17.92 24.45
N PRO A 605 42.79 17.82 24.37
CA PRO A 605 43.47 16.86 23.50
C PRO A 605 43.00 15.41 23.70
N ASN A 606 42.47 15.07 24.88
CA ASN A 606 42.03 13.72 25.23
C ASN A 606 40.52 13.47 24.96
N ASP A 607 39.77 14.41 24.35
CA ASP A 607 38.32 14.27 24.07
C ASP A 607 38.03 12.90 23.40
N PRO A 608 37.16 12.03 23.94
CA PRO A 608 36.95 10.64 23.48
C PRO A 608 36.22 10.50 22.12
N TYR A 609 36.40 11.49 21.24
CA TYR A 609 35.35 11.99 20.37
C TYR A 609 35.90 12.90 19.25
N VAL A 610 37.16 12.71 18.89
CA VAL A 610 37.97 13.60 18.06
C VAL A 610 37.51 13.61 16.59
N GLN A 611 37.75 14.75 15.94
CA GLN A 611 37.71 14.89 14.48
C GLN A 611 38.89 14.16 13.82
N GLY A 612 38.66 13.57 12.65
CA GLY A 612 39.68 12.85 11.91
C GLY A 612 39.11 11.99 10.80
N TYR A 613 39.99 11.26 10.13
CA TYR A 613 39.62 10.37 9.03
C TYR A 613 39.65 8.91 9.49
N ARG A 614 38.77 8.08 8.93
CA ARG A 614 38.80 6.62 9.05
C ARG A 614 38.71 6.03 7.66
N ILE A 615 39.59 5.09 7.35
CA ILE A 615 39.48 4.23 6.16
C ILE A 615 39.29 2.80 6.65
N SER A 616 38.27 2.13 6.11
CA SER A 616 37.85 0.78 6.48
C SER A 616 37.73 -0.05 5.22
N ASN A 617 38.27 -1.25 5.21
CA ASN A 617 38.15 -2.18 4.09
C ASN A 617 37.78 -3.58 4.59
N THR A 618 36.72 -4.14 4.02
CA THR A 618 36.23 -5.48 4.30
C THR A 618 36.19 -6.26 2.98
N ALA A 619 37.26 -7.01 2.71
CA ALA A 619 37.32 -7.94 1.59
C ALA A 619 36.74 -9.29 2.03
N ASN A 620 35.92 -9.92 1.19
CA ASN A 620 35.28 -11.19 1.51
C ASN A 620 35.32 -12.16 0.32
N ILE A 621 35.70 -13.40 0.62
CA ILE A 621 35.75 -14.51 -0.35
C ILE A 621 34.81 -15.59 0.18
N LEU A 622 33.82 -15.98 -0.63
CA LEU A 622 32.82 -17.00 -0.34
C LEU A 622 32.98 -18.17 -1.30
N LEU A 623 33.15 -19.38 -0.77
CA LEU A 623 33.00 -20.63 -1.50
C LEU A 623 31.62 -21.23 -1.18
N PRO A 624 30.60 -21.04 -2.04
CA PRO A 624 29.36 -21.79 -1.94
C PRO A 624 29.63 -23.22 -2.40
N PHE A 625 29.26 -24.21 -1.58
CA PHE A 625 29.21 -25.59 -2.05
C PHE A 625 27.98 -25.77 -2.97
N PRO A 626 28.01 -26.71 -3.93
CA PRO A 626 26.86 -26.99 -4.78
C PRO A 626 25.70 -27.51 -3.91
N VAL A 627 24.70 -26.64 -3.69
CA VAL A 627 23.50 -26.96 -2.93
C VAL A 627 22.75 -28.08 -3.64
N ASN A 628 22.41 -29.12 -2.90
CA ASN A 628 21.47 -30.16 -3.30
C ASN A 628 20.35 -30.24 -2.25
N ASP A 629 19.34 -31.09 -2.49
CA ASP A 629 18.16 -31.22 -1.61
C ASP A 629 18.48 -31.74 -0.18
N TYR A 630 19.74 -32.06 0.12
CA TYR A 630 20.20 -32.67 1.38
C TYR A 630 21.32 -31.89 2.08
N LEU A 631 21.88 -30.86 1.45
CA LEU A 631 23.07 -30.17 1.92
C LEU A 631 23.11 -28.74 1.37
N ASN A 632 23.04 -27.75 2.25
CA ASN A 632 23.42 -26.37 1.94
C ASN A 632 24.58 -25.97 2.87
N ALA A 633 25.69 -25.58 2.25
CA ALA A 633 26.90 -25.23 2.97
C ALA A 633 27.69 -24.14 2.25
N TYR A 634 28.37 -23.31 3.04
CA TYR A 634 29.36 -22.38 2.52
C TYR A 634 30.52 -22.19 3.50
N ILE A 635 31.69 -21.86 2.96
CA ILE A 635 32.81 -21.31 3.73
C ILE A 635 33.05 -19.90 3.22
N SER A 636 33.20 -18.93 4.11
CA SER A 636 33.66 -17.59 3.78
C SER A 636 34.85 -17.18 4.65
N SER A 637 35.72 -16.38 4.04
CA SER A 637 36.84 -15.73 4.70
C SER A 637 36.76 -14.25 4.39
N SER A 638 36.58 -13.44 5.41
CA SER A 638 36.64 -11.99 5.34
C SER A 638 37.94 -11.48 5.96
N ALA A 639 38.53 -10.44 5.39
CA ALA A 639 39.63 -9.68 5.97
C ALA A 639 39.14 -8.25 6.20
N VAL A 640 39.16 -7.81 7.45
CA VAL A 640 38.75 -6.46 7.88
C VAL A 640 40.00 -5.69 8.28
N THR A 641 40.20 -4.52 7.71
CA THR A 641 41.31 -3.61 8.02
C THR A 641 40.80 -2.18 8.12
N THR A 642 41.00 -1.55 9.26
CA THR A 642 40.59 -0.17 9.55
C THR A 642 41.78 0.62 10.06
N GLN A 643 42.05 1.76 9.42
CA GLN A 643 43.08 2.71 9.83
C GLN A 643 42.40 4.04 10.18
N TYR A 644 42.77 4.60 11.33
CA TYR A 644 42.27 5.88 11.80
C TYR A 644 43.36 6.95 11.65
N PHE A 645 42.96 8.22 11.53
CA PHE A 645 43.86 9.36 11.46
C PHE A 645 43.29 10.54 12.27
N PHE A 646 43.83 10.74 13.47
CA PHE A 646 43.46 11.80 14.41
C PHE A 646 44.69 12.67 14.71
N PRO A 647 44.98 13.71 13.89
CA PRO A 647 46.22 14.49 14.02
C PRO A 647 46.22 15.39 15.26
N ASP A 648 45.05 15.89 15.65
CA ASP A 648 44.89 16.94 16.68
C ASP A 648 44.62 16.41 18.10
N ALA A 649 44.67 15.10 18.32
CA ALA A 649 44.35 14.50 19.60
C ALA A 649 45.53 13.80 20.25
N TYR A 650 45.49 13.76 21.57
CA TYR A 650 46.39 12.98 22.39
C TYR A 650 45.71 11.67 22.80
N PRO A 651 46.38 10.51 22.73
CA PRO A 651 47.77 10.30 22.28
C PRO A 651 47.92 10.16 20.74
N PHE A 652 46.84 10.20 19.97
CA PHE A 652 46.78 9.73 18.58
C PHE A 652 47.63 10.52 17.56
N GLY A 653 47.91 11.80 17.80
CA GLY A 653 48.64 12.68 16.88
C GLY A 653 50.07 12.24 16.58
N LYS A 654 50.67 11.39 17.42
CA LYS A 654 52.00 10.77 17.18
C LYS A 654 51.92 9.33 16.66
N THR A 655 50.94 8.56 17.10
CA THR A 655 50.76 7.16 16.71
C THR A 655 49.31 6.92 16.31
N GLN A 656 49.07 6.65 15.03
CA GLN A 656 47.72 6.57 14.50
C GLN A 656 47.10 5.18 14.77
N PRO A 657 45.88 5.10 15.35
CA PRO A 657 45.27 3.82 15.69
C PRO A 657 44.97 2.96 14.45
N TYR A 658 44.97 1.63 14.63
CA TYR A 658 44.58 0.67 13.61
C TYR A 658 43.88 -0.55 14.22
N LEU A 659 43.11 -1.24 13.39
CA LEU A 659 42.39 -2.48 13.69
C LEU A 659 42.46 -3.38 12.45
N ALA A 660 42.93 -4.62 12.61
CA ALA A 660 42.94 -5.61 11.54
C ALA A 660 42.63 -7.01 12.06
N TYR A 661 41.78 -7.77 11.38
CA TYR A 661 41.49 -9.16 11.71
C TYR A 661 40.98 -9.93 10.49
N SER A 662 41.18 -11.26 10.50
CA SER A 662 40.45 -12.17 9.62
C SER A 662 39.22 -12.72 10.34
N GLN A 663 38.14 -12.94 9.60
CA GLN A 663 36.94 -13.61 10.09
C GLN A 663 36.62 -14.77 9.14
N HIS A 664 36.68 -15.98 9.66
CA HIS A 664 36.35 -17.20 8.95
C HIS A 664 34.98 -17.68 9.41
N LYS A 665 34.02 -17.81 8.49
CA LYS A 665 32.71 -18.38 8.77
C LYS A 665 32.53 -19.65 7.97
N ALA A 666 31.94 -20.66 8.60
CA ALA A 666 31.41 -21.81 7.88
C ALA A 666 29.96 -22.01 8.32
N HIS A 667 29.11 -22.33 7.37
CA HIS A 667 27.73 -22.71 7.61
C HIS A 667 27.49 -24.05 6.95
N LEU A 668 26.81 -24.92 7.68
CA LEU A 668 26.36 -26.22 7.22
C LEU A 668 24.96 -26.42 7.78
N ASP A 669 23.98 -26.53 6.91
CA ASP A 669 22.68 -27.10 7.25
C ASP A 669 22.46 -28.43 6.48
N ILE A 670 21.71 -29.34 7.11
CA ILE A 670 21.39 -30.65 6.55
C ILE A 670 19.86 -30.78 6.58
N PRO A 671 19.14 -30.32 5.55
CA PRO A 671 17.70 -30.41 5.52
C PRO A 671 17.25 -31.88 5.47
N MET A 672 16.51 -32.30 6.50
CA MET A 672 15.88 -33.62 6.59
C MET A 672 14.37 -33.46 6.46
N TYR A 673 13.74 -34.29 5.63
CA TYR A 673 12.31 -34.24 5.37
C TYR A 673 11.65 -35.60 5.66
N ALA A 674 10.61 -35.61 6.50
CA ALA A 674 9.80 -36.78 6.79
C ALA A 674 8.34 -36.51 6.42
N SER A 675 7.82 -37.20 5.41
CA SER A 675 6.44 -37.01 4.93
C SER A 675 5.54 -38.18 5.35
N LEU A 676 4.51 -37.89 6.12
CA LEU A 676 3.46 -38.83 6.51
C LEU A 676 2.29 -38.71 5.52
N LYS A 677 2.26 -39.62 4.54
CA LYS A 677 1.14 -39.76 3.60
C LYS A 677 0.06 -40.69 4.19
N ASN A 678 -1.21 -40.38 3.92
CA ASN A 678 -2.40 -41.23 4.16
C ASN A 678 -2.83 -41.52 5.62
N ILE A 679 -2.38 -40.76 6.63
CA ILE A 679 -2.75 -41.02 8.05
C ILE A 679 -3.87 -40.08 8.57
N THR A 680 -4.18 -38.96 7.90
CA THR A 680 -5.21 -38.02 8.38
C THR A 680 -6.08 -37.45 7.23
N PRO A 681 -7.32 -37.01 7.51
CA PRO A 681 -8.15 -36.26 6.55
C PRO A 681 -7.65 -34.82 6.27
N LEU A 682 -6.55 -34.40 6.90
CA LEU A 682 -6.01 -33.04 6.85
C LEU A 682 -5.04 -32.80 5.68
N GLY A 683 -4.49 -33.84 5.04
CA GLY A 683 -3.59 -33.71 3.89
C GLY A 683 -2.23 -34.38 4.09
N ILE A 684 -1.25 -33.96 3.31
CA ILE A 684 0.15 -34.41 3.44
C ILE A 684 0.79 -33.62 4.59
N ILE A 685 1.27 -34.32 5.61
CA ILE A 685 2.05 -33.70 6.69
C ILE A 685 3.52 -33.99 6.41
N THR A 686 4.30 -32.96 6.12
CA THR A 686 5.75 -33.06 5.99
C THR A 686 6.40 -32.34 7.16
N GLN A 687 7.15 -33.07 7.99
CA GLN A 687 8.08 -32.50 8.94
C GLN A 687 9.38 -32.16 8.21
N HIS A 688 9.88 -30.96 8.44
CA HIS A 688 11.17 -30.47 8.02
C HIS A 688 12.01 -30.33 9.30
N PHE A 689 13.14 -31.00 9.36
CA PHE A 689 14.10 -30.93 10.45
C PHE A 689 15.43 -30.51 9.87
N VAL A 690 15.86 -29.29 10.19
CA VAL A 690 17.07 -28.66 9.64
C VAL A 690 18.04 -28.42 10.81
N PRO A 691 18.82 -29.44 11.22
CA PRO A 691 20.01 -29.22 12.03
C PRO A 691 21.01 -28.35 11.26
N PHE A 692 21.62 -27.41 11.96
CA PHE A 692 22.64 -26.52 11.40
C PHE A 692 23.81 -26.34 12.36
N ILE A 693 24.97 -26.05 11.78
CA ILE A 693 26.19 -25.70 12.47
C ILE A 693 26.74 -24.41 11.85
N ASN A 694 26.92 -23.38 12.67
CA ASN A 694 27.61 -22.15 12.29
C ASN A 694 28.96 -22.08 13.02
N LEU A 695 30.04 -22.05 12.26
CA LEU A 695 31.34 -21.61 12.75
C LEU A 695 31.49 -20.12 12.50
N ASN A 696 31.90 -19.36 13.50
CA ASN A 696 32.42 -18.01 13.36
C ASN A 696 33.72 -17.90 14.16
N TYR A 697 34.83 -17.69 13.44
CA TYR A 697 36.18 -17.72 13.97
C TYR A 697 36.97 -16.46 13.60
N ILE A 698 37.39 -15.72 14.62
CA ILE A 698 38.33 -14.60 14.54
C ILE A 698 39.55 -15.04 15.37
N PRO A 699 40.68 -15.43 14.73
CA PRO A 699 41.83 -16.02 15.43
C PRO A 699 42.52 -15.02 16.37
N GLU A 700 42.72 -13.81 15.86
CA GLU A 700 43.41 -12.73 16.52
C GLU A 700 42.93 -11.38 15.97
N VAL A 701 42.79 -10.40 16.86
CA VAL A 701 42.46 -9.02 16.50
C VAL A 701 43.70 -8.15 16.74
N PHE A 702 44.33 -7.74 15.64
CA PHE A 702 45.46 -6.84 15.66
C PHE A 702 44.97 -5.40 15.80
N GLN A 703 44.88 -4.95 17.05
CA GLN A 703 44.54 -3.57 17.40
C GLN A 703 45.76 -2.85 18.01
N SER A 704 45.92 -1.58 17.69
CA SER A 704 46.89 -0.70 18.35
C SER A 704 46.57 -0.54 19.85
N SER A 705 47.58 -0.40 20.70
CA SER A 705 47.39 -0.18 22.16
C SER A 705 46.68 1.14 22.50
N ASN A 706 46.56 2.04 21.53
CA ASN A 706 45.80 3.29 21.60
C ASN A 706 44.55 3.25 20.69
N LEU A 707 43.93 2.08 20.49
CA LEU A 707 42.61 2.03 19.85
C LEU A 707 41.59 2.82 20.72
N PRO A 708 40.68 3.61 20.14
CA PRO A 708 39.76 4.42 20.93
C PRO A 708 38.59 3.62 21.51
N ASN A 709 38.63 3.30 22.81
CA ASN A 709 37.63 2.46 23.48
C ASN A 709 36.24 3.12 23.68
N THR A 710 36.08 4.40 23.29
CA THR A 710 34.96 5.26 23.68
C THR A 710 34.18 5.91 22.52
N TYR A 711 34.57 5.68 21.27
CA TYR A 711 33.92 6.30 20.10
C TYR A 711 32.58 5.63 19.75
N GLN A 712 31.49 6.12 20.34
CA GLN A 712 30.13 5.60 20.12
C GLN A 712 29.70 5.46 18.65
N LEU A 713 30.28 6.25 17.72
CA LEU A 713 29.93 6.23 16.29
C LEU A 713 30.33 4.94 15.55
N TRP A 714 31.37 4.25 16.03
CA TRP A 714 31.88 3.01 15.43
C TRP A 714 32.05 1.87 16.43
N TYR A 715 31.83 2.11 17.73
CA TYR A 715 31.93 1.07 18.75
C TYR A 715 31.08 -0.16 18.41
N ALA A 716 29.92 -0.02 17.78
CA ALA A 716 29.13 -1.18 17.36
C ALA A 716 29.72 -1.98 16.17
N SER A 717 30.53 -1.37 15.30
CA SER A 717 31.12 -2.02 14.12
C SER A 717 32.55 -2.51 14.32
N ASP A 718 33.32 -1.81 15.17
CA ASP A 718 34.78 -1.95 15.26
C ASP A 718 35.22 -2.64 16.58
N ASN A 719 34.27 -2.93 17.47
CA ASN A 719 34.48 -3.67 18.72
C ASN A 719 34.58 -5.18 18.47
N ALA A 720 35.62 -5.58 17.74
CA ALA A 720 35.95 -6.97 17.43
C ALA A 720 36.88 -7.58 18.48
N TYR A 721 36.70 -8.87 18.77
CA TYR A 721 37.53 -9.65 19.70
C TYR A 721 37.90 -11.00 19.07
N SER A 722 39.00 -11.60 19.53
CA SER A 722 39.34 -12.99 19.23
C SER A 722 38.22 -13.89 19.77
N ILE A 723 37.51 -14.57 18.88
CA ILE A 723 36.32 -15.37 19.23
C ILE A 723 36.24 -16.60 18.34
N ALA A 724 35.84 -17.73 18.91
CA ALA A 724 35.70 -19.00 18.18
C ALA A 724 34.39 -19.67 18.57
N THR A 725 33.28 -19.10 18.08
CA THR A 725 31.93 -19.62 18.33
C THR A 725 31.61 -20.73 17.35
N VAL A 726 31.36 -21.93 17.88
CA VAL A 726 30.65 -23.01 17.20
C VAL A 726 29.22 -22.98 17.72
N GLU A 727 28.29 -22.45 16.94
CA GLU A 727 26.85 -22.54 17.19
C GLU A 727 26.32 -23.82 16.57
N VAL A 728 25.58 -24.58 17.37
CA VAL A 728 24.81 -25.74 16.92
C VAL A 728 23.34 -25.47 17.22
N GLY A 729 22.48 -25.80 16.26
CA GLY A 729 21.05 -25.60 16.41
C GLY A 729 20.25 -26.54 15.53
N ALA A 730 18.94 -26.52 15.73
CA ALA A 730 18.02 -27.18 14.83
C ALA A 730 16.73 -26.38 14.71
N THR A 731 16.25 -26.26 13.48
CA THR A 731 14.91 -25.75 13.17
C THR A 731 14.02 -26.93 12.77
N THR A 732 12.98 -27.21 13.54
CA THR A 732 11.92 -28.17 13.15
C THR A 732 10.65 -27.40 12.81
N TYR A 733 10.06 -27.66 11.66
CA TYR A 733 8.74 -27.14 11.32
C TYR A 733 7.93 -28.18 10.57
N TRP A 734 6.62 -28.15 10.77
CA TRP A 734 5.70 -29.02 10.06
C TRP A 734 5.00 -28.19 9.01
N THR A 735 4.88 -28.69 7.78
CA THR A 735 3.99 -28.16 6.75
C THR A 735 2.84 -29.15 6.57
N ILE A 736 1.61 -28.71 6.79
CA ILE A 736 0.42 -29.46 6.39
C ILE A 736 -0.04 -28.87 5.06
N GLU A 737 0.07 -29.66 4.00
CA GLU A 737 -0.29 -29.29 2.64
C GLU A 737 -1.48 -30.13 2.20
N LYS A 738 -2.62 -29.48 1.97
CA LYS A 738 -3.76 -30.14 1.32
C LYS A 738 -3.72 -29.87 -0.17
N ASP A 739 -3.25 -30.86 -0.91
CA ASP A 739 -3.40 -30.90 -2.35
C ASP A 739 -4.88 -31.01 -2.72
N ILE A 740 -5.32 -30.16 -3.65
CA ILE A 740 -6.43 -30.47 -4.55
C ILE A 740 -5.84 -30.60 -5.94
N TYR A 741 -6.21 -31.68 -6.62
CA TYR A 741 -5.84 -31.93 -8.00
C TYR A 741 -6.98 -31.39 -8.87
N GLU A 742 -6.86 -30.14 -9.30
CA GLU A 742 -7.75 -29.58 -10.31
C GLU A 742 -7.28 -30.08 -11.69
N GLU A 743 -8.18 -30.66 -12.47
CA GLU A 743 -7.91 -31.00 -13.87
C GLU A 743 -7.67 -29.70 -14.64
N SER A 744 -6.54 -29.59 -15.34
CA SER A 744 -6.08 -28.37 -15.99
C SER A 744 -5.85 -28.63 -17.47
N ASP A 745 -6.65 -27.97 -18.30
CA ASP A 745 -6.61 -28.14 -19.75
C ASP A 745 -5.38 -27.46 -20.41
N GLU A 746 -4.68 -26.59 -19.67
CA GLU A 746 -3.54 -25.81 -20.19
C GLU A 746 -2.17 -26.42 -19.84
N PRO A 747 -1.25 -26.58 -20.82
CA PRO A 747 0.16 -26.87 -20.57
C PRO A 747 0.91 -25.63 -20.07
N ILE A 748 1.97 -25.83 -19.28
CA ILE A 748 2.83 -24.74 -18.77
C ILE A 748 3.49 -24.00 -19.94
N SER A 749 3.08 -22.76 -20.18
CA SER A 749 3.45 -22.02 -21.38
C SER A 749 4.82 -21.33 -21.30
N ARG A 750 5.52 -21.30 -22.44
CA ARG A 750 6.51 -20.28 -22.79
C ARG A 750 5.98 -19.49 -23.98
N LEU A 751 6.04 -18.16 -23.87
CA LEU A 751 5.90 -17.17 -24.94
C LEU A 751 4.49 -17.01 -25.56
N THR A 752 4.40 -16.11 -26.55
CA THR A 752 3.62 -14.87 -26.43
C THR A 752 2.33 -14.79 -27.23
N ASP A 753 1.42 -13.92 -26.78
CA ASP A 753 0.20 -13.49 -27.48
C ASP A 753 0.48 -13.08 -28.94
N SER A 754 0.18 -14.00 -29.86
CA SER A 754 -0.30 -13.63 -31.19
C SER A 754 -1.82 -13.71 -31.17
N THR A 755 -2.50 -12.85 -31.94
CA THR A 755 -3.98 -12.86 -32.00
C THR A 755 -4.46 -14.17 -32.62
N GLU A 756 -4.94 -15.08 -31.79
CA GLU A 756 -5.41 -16.40 -32.22
C GLU A 756 -6.59 -16.29 -33.19
N PRO A 757 -6.64 -17.13 -34.25
CA PRO A 757 -7.81 -17.22 -35.11
C PRO A 757 -8.98 -17.85 -34.34
N GLU A 758 -10.16 -17.23 -34.45
CA GLU A 758 -11.37 -17.60 -33.71
C GLU A 758 -11.69 -19.11 -33.81
N VAL A 759 -12.24 -19.64 -32.71
CA VAL A 759 -12.68 -21.03 -32.58
C VAL A 759 -14.13 -21.13 -33.03
N ALA A 760 -14.52 -22.25 -33.65
CA ALA A 760 -15.84 -22.47 -34.24
C ALA A 760 -16.18 -21.46 -35.36
N ASN A 761 -15.42 -21.53 -36.47
CA ASN A 761 -15.63 -20.64 -37.61
C ASN A 761 -16.93 -20.99 -38.37
N LEU A 762 -17.95 -20.14 -38.22
CA LEU A 762 -19.27 -20.27 -38.85
C LEU A 762 -19.22 -20.39 -40.39
N ASN A 763 -18.21 -19.83 -41.07
CA ASN A 763 -18.08 -20.00 -42.51
C ASN A 763 -17.75 -21.46 -42.87
N PHE A 764 -16.85 -22.10 -42.12
CA PHE A 764 -16.53 -23.52 -42.32
C PHE A 764 -17.71 -24.44 -41.97
N PHE A 765 -18.55 -24.06 -41.01
CA PHE A 765 -19.81 -24.77 -40.75
C PHE A 765 -20.77 -24.66 -41.94
N ASN A 766 -21.03 -23.44 -42.43
CA ASN A 766 -21.88 -23.19 -43.59
C ASN A 766 -21.37 -23.90 -44.85
N ASP A 767 -20.06 -23.92 -45.07
CA ASP A 767 -19.46 -24.63 -46.20
C ASP A 767 -19.50 -26.15 -46.03
N SER A 768 -19.58 -26.67 -44.81
CA SER A 768 -19.80 -28.10 -44.52
C SER A 768 -21.26 -28.51 -44.74
N LEU A 769 -22.23 -27.63 -44.45
CA LEU A 769 -23.64 -27.84 -44.80
C LEU A 769 -23.85 -27.89 -46.32
N LYS A 770 -23.26 -26.93 -47.07
CA LYS A 770 -23.32 -26.89 -48.54
C LYS A 770 -22.72 -28.14 -49.19
N GLU A 771 -21.59 -28.63 -48.68
CA GLU A 771 -20.88 -29.79 -49.21
C GLU A 771 -21.66 -31.11 -49.05
N TYR A 772 -22.55 -31.19 -48.05
CA TYR A 772 -23.51 -32.29 -47.90
C TYR A 772 -24.91 -32.01 -48.47
N HIS A 773 -25.10 -30.87 -49.15
CA HIS A 773 -26.41 -30.42 -49.67
C HIS A 773 -27.53 -30.38 -48.60
N LEU A 774 -27.18 -30.04 -47.36
CA LEU A 774 -28.13 -29.93 -46.25
C LEU A 774 -28.59 -28.48 -46.08
N ASP A 775 -29.89 -28.26 -46.22
CA ASP A 775 -30.53 -26.95 -46.08
C ASP A 775 -31.06 -26.80 -44.65
N VAL A 776 -30.23 -26.25 -43.75
CA VAL A 776 -30.54 -26.12 -42.32
C VAL A 776 -30.65 -24.65 -41.95
N GLU A 777 -31.84 -24.24 -41.52
CA GLU A 777 -32.14 -22.84 -41.18
C GLU A 777 -31.47 -22.43 -39.86
N ILE A 778 -30.63 -21.38 -39.91
CA ILE A 778 -29.82 -20.93 -38.78
C ILE A 778 -30.55 -19.81 -38.00
N ASP A 779 -31.58 -20.18 -37.23
CA ASP A 779 -32.24 -19.29 -36.27
C ASP A 779 -32.22 -19.89 -34.85
N SER A 780 -32.04 -19.00 -33.87
CA SER A 780 -32.24 -19.19 -32.43
C SER A 780 -33.55 -19.87 -31.99
N LYS A 781 -34.55 -19.96 -32.87
CA LYS A 781 -35.84 -20.62 -32.62
C LYS A 781 -35.82 -22.13 -32.85
N HIS A 782 -34.98 -22.61 -33.76
CA HIS A 782 -34.94 -24.01 -34.17
C HIS A 782 -33.53 -24.55 -33.92
N ILE A 783 -33.41 -25.50 -32.98
CA ILE A 783 -32.16 -26.23 -32.76
C ILE A 783 -31.89 -27.02 -34.04
N PHE A 784 -30.83 -26.70 -34.78
CA PHE A 784 -30.42 -27.29 -36.06
C PHE A 784 -31.05 -28.67 -36.34
N GLU A 785 -32.17 -28.68 -37.06
CA GLU A 785 -32.95 -29.89 -37.32
C GLU A 785 -32.30 -30.67 -38.48
N PHE A 786 -31.27 -31.44 -38.14
CA PHE A 786 -30.69 -32.41 -39.06
C PHE A 786 -31.66 -33.56 -39.32
N SER A 787 -31.78 -33.98 -40.59
CA SER A 787 -32.58 -35.12 -41.04
C SER A 787 -32.29 -36.44 -40.30
N SER A 788 -31.07 -36.60 -39.80
CA SER A 788 -30.69 -37.69 -38.90
C SER A 788 -29.47 -37.31 -38.04
N GLU A 789 -29.28 -38.01 -36.93
CA GLU A 789 -28.07 -37.89 -36.10
C GLU A 789 -26.79 -38.25 -36.89
N ASN A 790 -26.91 -39.13 -37.89
CA ASN A 790 -25.83 -39.50 -38.81
C ASN A 790 -25.44 -38.33 -39.73
N ASP A 791 -26.40 -37.53 -40.19
CA ASP A 791 -26.14 -36.37 -41.05
C ASP A 791 -25.55 -35.20 -40.24
N ALA A 792 -26.03 -35.00 -39.01
CA ALA A 792 -25.38 -34.11 -38.04
C ALA A 792 -23.91 -34.49 -37.81
N ALA A 793 -23.63 -35.77 -37.54
CA ALA A 793 -22.28 -36.26 -37.30
C ALA A 793 -21.34 -35.98 -38.47
N LYS A 794 -21.77 -36.24 -39.73
CA LYS A 794 -20.98 -35.93 -40.93
C LYS A 794 -20.63 -34.44 -41.03
N VAL A 795 -21.60 -33.54 -40.81
CA VAL A 795 -21.39 -32.08 -40.89
C VAL A 795 -20.41 -31.61 -39.82
N PHE A 796 -20.57 -32.06 -38.56
CA PHE A 796 -19.66 -31.67 -37.48
C PHE A 796 -18.26 -32.29 -37.64
N ASP A 797 -18.13 -33.52 -38.15
CA ASP A 797 -16.85 -34.16 -38.46
C ASP A 797 -16.12 -33.41 -39.61
N LEU A 798 -16.82 -33.00 -40.66
CA LEU A 798 -16.27 -32.21 -41.76
C LEU A 798 -15.87 -30.79 -41.32
N TRP A 799 -16.70 -30.13 -40.51
CA TRP A 799 -16.37 -28.82 -39.94
C TRP A 799 -15.13 -28.90 -39.05
N ALA A 800 -15.07 -29.88 -38.15
CA ALA A 800 -13.90 -30.15 -37.33
C ALA A 800 -12.64 -30.35 -38.18
N LYS A 801 -12.73 -31.17 -39.23
CA LYS A 801 -11.62 -31.41 -40.16
C LYS A 801 -11.14 -30.11 -40.81
N LYS A 802 -12.03 -29.33 -41.43
CA LYS A 802 -11.69 -28.04 -42.07
C LYS A 802 -11.04 -27.06 -41.10
N GLU A 803 -11.58 -26.94 -39.89
CA GLU A 803 -11.09 -26.00 -38.88
C GLU A 803 -9.69 -26.39 -38.35
N LEU A 804 -9.48 -27.68 -38.06
CA LEU A 804 -8.19 -28.22 -37.61
C LEU A 804 -7.12 -28.19 -38.71
N GLU A 805 -7.49 -28.48 -39.97
CA GLU A 805 -6.57 -28.43 -41.10
C GLU A 805 -6.16 -26.99 -41.47
N ASN A 806 -7.10 -26.03 -41.42
CA ASN A 806 -6.79 -24.63 -41.68
C ASN A 806 -5.90 -24.01 -40.59
N PHE A 807 -6.18 -24.28 -39.30
CA PHE A 807 -5.35 -23.78 -38.20
C PHE A 807 -3.88 -24.22 -38.32
N PHE A 808 -3.66 -25.49 -38.68
CA PHE A 808 -2.32 -26.03 -38.92
C PHE A 808 -1.53 -25.23 -39.97
N SER A 809 -2.17 -24.78 -41.05
CA SER A 809 -1.51 -24.01 -42.11
C SER A 809 -0.94 -22.67 -41.62
N VAL A 810 -1.60 -22.04 -40.64
CA VAL A 810 -1.17 -20.78 -40.01
C VAL A 810 -0.03 -21.01 -39.02
N VAL A 811 -0.08 -22.10 -38.25
CA VAL A 811 0.91 -22.45 -37.23
C VAL A 811 2.25 -22.90 -37.84
N ASN A 812 2.19 -23.71 -38.91
CA ASN A 812 3.38 -24.29 -39.57
C ASN A 812 4.36 -23.21 -40.10
N ALA A 813 3.87 -22.01 -40.41
CA ALA A 813 4.70 -20.88 -40.86
C ALA A 813 5.60 -20.28 -39.75
N ASN A 814 5.22 -20.41 -38.48
CA ASN A 814 5.90 -19.73 -37.36
C ASN A 814 6.58 -20.70 -36.36
N GLU A 815 5.98 -21.87 -36.07
CA GLU A 815 6.46 -22.72 -34.97
C GLU A 815 7.64 -23.65 -35.32
N PHE A 816 7.84 -24.00 -36.60
CA PHE A 816 8.92 -24.93 -37.01
C PHE A 816 10.36 -24.41 -36.76
N LYS A 817 10.51 -23.18 -36.24
CA LYS A 817 11.79 -22.62 -35.78
C LYS A 817 12.12 -22.89 -34.30
N GLN A 818 11.23 -23.45 -33.48
CA GLN A 818 11.45 -23.58 -32.02
C GLN A 818 11.03 -24.93 -31.40
N ASN A 819 11.95 -25.89 -31.48
CA ASN A 819 12.22 -26.98 -30.51
C ASN A 819 11.35 -28.25 -30.44
N TYR A 820 12.06 -29.38 -30.25
CA TYR A 820 11.57 -30.74 -30.09
C TYR A 820 11.24 -31.11 -28.62
N SER A 821 10.01 -31.63 -28.39
CA SER A 821 9.66 -32.88 -27.66
C SER A 821 9.95 -33.06 -26.13
N TRP A 822 9.46 -34.07 -25.37
CA TRP A 822 8.50 -35.18 -25.65
C TRP A 822 7.16 -35.09 -24.82
N PRO A 823 6.77 -35.91 -23.80
CA PRO A 823 5.40 -36.45 -23.85
C PRO A 823 4.46 -36.28 -22.64
N SER A 824 3.24 -36.78 -22.86
CA SER A 824 1.97 -36.54 -22.18
C SER A 824 1.66 -37.35 -20.90
N GLY A 825 0.88 -36.72 -20.02
CA GLY A 825 -0.07 -37.33 -19.08
C GLY A 825 -1.13 -36.28 -18.68
N ASN A 826 -2.32 -36.68 -18.21
CA ASN A 826 -3.37 -35.73 -17.83
C ASN A 826 -2.82 -34.69 -16.84
N TYR A 827 -2.89 -33.42 -17.20
CA TYR A 827 -2.32 -32.35 -16.39
C TYR A 827 -3.28 -32.01 -15.25
N PHE A 828 -3.21 -32.77 -14.16
CA PHE A 828 -3.73 -32.27 -12.89
C PHE A 828 -2.82 -31.15 -12.41
N LYS A 829 -3.33 -29.91 -12.41
CA LYS A 829 -2.65 -28.81 -11.76
C LYS A 829 -2.79 -29.03 -10.26
N ARG A 830 -1.74 -29.59 -9.67
CA ARG A 830 -1.55 -29.67 -8.21
C ARG A 830 -1.71 -28.26 -7.66
N LYS A 831 -2.85 -28.00 -7.04
CA LYS A 831 -3.19 -26.72 -6.45
C LYS A 831 -3.21 -26.92 -4.95
N ILE A 832 -2.34 -26.18 -4.29
CA ILE A 832 -2.30 -26.10 -2.84
C ILE A 832 -3.62 -25.44 -2.41
N ALA A 833 -4.57 -26.24 -1.93
CA ALA A 833 -5.86 -25.73 -1.46
C ALA A 833 -5.67 -24.88 -0.21
N TRP A 834 -4.76 -25.34 0.65
CA TRP A 834 -4.11 -24.56 1.69
C TRP A 834 -2.82 -25.27 2.11
N ASN A 835 -1.84 -24.47 2.53
CA ASN A 835 -0.63 -24.89 3.22
C ASN A 835 -0.58 -24.09 4.53
N MET A 836 -0.27 -24.78 5.62
CA MET A 836 -0.01 -24.15 6.91
C MET A 836 1.25 -24.70 7.56
N THR A 837 1.87 -23.87 8.37
CA THR A 837 2.97 -24.24 9.27
C THR A 837 2.47 -24.23 10.72
N PRO A 838 1.71 -25.25 11.17
CA PRO A 838 1.04 -25.23 12.48
C PRO A 838 2.00 -25.01 13.64
N LEU A 839 3.24 -25.47 13.50
CA LEU A 839 4.32 -25.30 14.45
C LEU A 839 5.65 -25.16 13.71
N SER A 840 6.48 -24.23 14.19
CA SER A 840 7.90 -24.09 13.86
C SER A 840 8.64 -23.80 15.16
N ILE A 841 9.65 -24.60 15.48
CA ILE A 841 10.52 -24.44 16.65
C ILE A 841 11.95 -24.33 16.13
N SER A 842 12.68 -23.31 16.58
CA SER A 842 14.13 -23.22 16.43
C SER A 842 14.76 -23.14 17.81
N ILE A 843 15.84 -23.89 18.01
CA ILE A 843 16.69 -23.82 19.20
C ILE A 843 18.14 -23.80 18.73
N SER A 844 18.94 -22.86 19.22
CA SER A 844 20.39 -22.85 19.02
C SER A 844 21.15 -22.48 20.28
N THR A 845 22.39 -22.97 20.35
CA THR A 845 23.34 -22.68 21.42
C THR A 845 24.76 -22.71 20.85
N GLY A 846 25.61 -21.82 21.30
CA GLY A 846 27.00 -21.73 20.90
C GLY A 846 27.98 -22.06 22.02
N TYR A 847 29.13 -22.59 21.61
CA TYR A 847 30.31 -22.75 22.45
C TYR A 847 31.42 -21.83 21.94
N ASN A 848 31.94 -20.94 22.78
CA ASN A 848 33.09 -20.10 22.45
C ASN A 848 34.38 -20.80 22.91
N ILE A 849 35.09 -21.42 21.98
CA ILE A 849 36.35 -22.14 22.22
C ILE A 849 37.44 -21.19 22.75
N LEU A 850 37.38 -19.90 22.38
CA LEU A 850 38.34 -18.87 22.81
C LEU A 850 37.87 -18.04 24.01
N ALA A 851 36.82 -18.44 24.74
CA ALA A 851 36.21 -17.62 25.79
C ALA A 851 37.18 -17.00 26.81
N ASP A 852 38.20 -17.74 27.23
CA ASP A 852 39.21 -17.24 28.18
C ASP A 852 40.06 -16.11 27.53
N LYS A 853 40.40 -16.23 26.23
CA LYS A 853 41.06 -15.18 25.44
C LYS A 853 40.11 -14.01 25.16
N THR A 854 38.87 -14.28 24.76
CA THR A 854 37.85 -13.27 24.49
C THR A 854 37.60 -12.40 25.74
N ALA A 855 37.42 -13.01 26.91
CA ALA A 855 37.21 -12.27 28.16
C ALA A 855 38.47 -11.52 28.62
N ALA A 856 39.67 -12.07 28.42
CA ALA A 856 40.93 -11.36 28.69
C ALA A 856 41.09 -10.11 27.79
N GLU A 857 40.75 -10.20 26.50
CA GLU A 857 40.76 -9.05 25.58
C GLU A 857 39.67 -8.02 25.93
N ILE A 858 38.44 -8.46 26.22
CA ILE A 858 37.35 -7.58 26.69
C ILE A 858 37.80 -6.82 27.94
N ASN A 859 38.38 -7.50 28.94
CA ASN A 859 38.80 -6.86 30.19
C ASN A 859 39.99 -5.92 30.00
N LYS A 860 40.91 -6.26 29.09
CA LYS A 860 42.02 -5.37 28.68
C LYS A 860 41.50 -4.10 27.99
N ASN A 861 40.47 -4.22 27.15
CA ASN A 861 39.87 -3.09 26.43
C ASN A 861 38.92 -2.26 27.32
N ALA A 862 38.20 -2.89 28.25
CA ALA A 862 37.30 -2.22 29.19
C ALA A 862 38.04 -1.29 30.18
N GLY A 863 39.31 -1.58 30.47
CA GLY A 863 40.15 -0.79 31.36
C GLY A 863 39.95 -1.14 32.85
N PRO A 864 40.80 -0.62 33.74
CA PRO A 864 40.96 -1.12 35.11
C PRO A 864 39.78 -0.87 36.05
N ASN A 865 38.78 -0.09 35.62
CA ASN A 865 37.72 0.44 36.46
C ASN A 865 36.33 -0.13 36.11
N ILE A 866 36.25 -1.02 35.12
CA ILE A 866 35.04 -1.78 34.79
C ILE A 866 35.16 -3.16 35.44
N ALA A 867 34.07 -3.64 36.03
CA ALA A 867 34.03 -4.97 36.64
C ALA A 867 34.42 -6.04 35.60
N ALA A 868 35.37 -6.91 35.96
CA ALA A 868 35.92 -7.90 35.03
C ALA A 868 34.80 -8.81 34.48
N THR A 869 34.65 -8.79 33.15
CA THR A 869 33.79 -9.68 32.40
C THR A 869 34.31 -11.11 32.58
N PRO A 870 33.51 -12.05 33.10
CA PRO A 870 33.95 -13.42 33.26
C PRO A 870 34.05 -14.15 31.92
N SER A 871 34.84 -15.22 31.88
CA SER A 871 34.92 -16.11 30.70
C SER A 871 33.60 -16.83 30.47
N GLN A 872 32.94 -16.53 29.35
CA GLN A 872 31.68 -17.14 28.93
C GLN A 872 31.94 -18.17 27.83
N LYS A 873 32.09 -19.44 28.24
CA LYS A 873 32.30 -20.59 27.33
C LYS A 873 31.07 -20.97 26.51
N TYR A 874 29.89 -20.57 26.96
CA TYR A 874 28.61 -20.83 26.31
C TYR A 874 27.94 -19.50 25.95
N THR A 875 27.33 -19.42 24.77
CA THR A 875 26.47 -18.29 24.40
C THR A 875 25.10 -18.41 25.08
N ASP A 876 24.24 -17.42 24.90
CA ASP A 876 22.82 -17.59 25.18
C ASP A 876 22.25 -18.78 24.38
N ILE A 877 21.32 -19.54 25.00
CA ILE A 877 20.42 -20.44 24.28
C ILE A 877 19.32 -19.56 23.69
N LEU A 878 19.29 -19.47 22.37
CA LEU A 878 18.22 -18.81 21.64
C LEU A 878 17.16 -19.84 21.31
N SER A 879 15.91 -19.57 21.64
CA SER A 879 14.81 -20.41 21.18
C SER A 879 13.60 -19.59 20.75
N SER A 880 12.92 -20.07 19.72
CA SER A 880 11.72 -19.46 19.18
C SER A 880 10.71 -20.53 18.79
N ALA A 881 9.44 -20.34 19.16
CA ALA A 881 8.33 -21.17 18.74
C ALA A 881 7.27 -20.31 18.05
N THR A 882 6.89 -20.68 16.84
CA THR A 882 5.79 -20.07 16.08
C THR A 882 4.69 -21.11 15.90
N PHE A 883 3.50 -20.79 16.39
CA PHE A 883 2.27 -21.54 16.17
C PHE A 883 1.44 -20.77 15.15
N ASN A 884 1.06 -21.38 14.03
CA ASN A 884 0.30 -20.71 12.96
C ASN A 884 -0.76 -21.64 12.38
N LEU A 885 -1.99 -21.53 12.87
CA LEU A 885 -3.11 -22.41 12.51
C LEU A 885 -3.91 -21.89 11.30
N VAL A 886 -3.51 -20.75 10.72
CA VAL A 886 -4.13 -20.17 9.53
C VAL A 886 -3.89 -21.10 8.33
N PRO A 887 -4.92 -21.47 7.53
CA PRO A 887 -6.27 -20.90 7.51
C PRO A 887 -7.37 -21.68 8.27
N ILE A 888 -7.07 -22.79 8.98
CA ILE A 888 -8.11 -23.57 9.68
C ILE A 888 -8.65 -22.82 10.90
N PHE A 889 -7.74 -22.33 11.75
CA PHE A 889 -8.09 -21.42 12.85
C PHE A 889 -7.35 -20.11 12.61
N PRO A 890 -8.03 -18.95 12.69
CA PRO A 890 -7.38 -17.67 12.47
C PRO A 890 -6.63 -17.27 13.74
N PHE A 891 -5.57 -17.99 14.07
CA PHE A 891 -4.76 -17.80 15.27
C PHE A 891 -3.28 -18.03 14.95
N LYS A 892 -2.46 -17.07 15.34
CA LYS A 892 -1.00 -17.12 15.22
C LYS A 892 -0.36 -16.62 16.50
N ALA A 893 0.53 -17.41 17.09
CA ALA A 893 1.31 -17.04 18.26
C ALA A 893 2.81 -17.22 18.00
N ASN A 894 3.61 -16.22 18.34
CA ASN A 894 5.06 -16.27 18.28
C ASN A 894 5.62 -16.11 19.70
N PHE A 895 6.58 -16.95 20.05
CA PHE A 895 7.34 -16.89 21.29
C PHE A 895 8.82 -16.85 20.92
N LYS A 896 9.58 -15.93 21.50
CA LYS A 896 11.05 -15.96 21.46
C LYS A 896 11.60 -15.77 22.85
N THR A 897 12.65 -16.49 23.20
CA THR A 897 13.35 -16.32 24.47
C THR A 897 14.84 -16.49 24.29
N SER A 898 15.60 -15.67 25.00
CA SER A 898 17.05 -15.84 25.17
C SER A 898 17.34 -16.27 26.61
N TYR A 899 18.07 -17.36 26.81
CA TYR A 899 18.50 -17.83 28.13
C TYR A 899 20.03 -17.81 28.24
N ASN A 900 20.55 -17.00 29.14
CA ASN A 900 21.98 -16.92 29.39
C ASN A 900 22.44 -18.06 30.30
N GLN A 901 23.27 -18.94 29.73
CA GLN A 901 23.80 -20.13 30.42
C GLN A 901 24.81 -19.80 31.52
N TYR A 902 25.48 -18.65 31.44
CA TYR A 902 26.47 -18.25 32.45
C TYR A 902 25.80 -17.73 33.73
N TYR A 903 24.80 -16.85 33.58
CA TYR A 903 24.02 -16.29 34.69
C TYR A 903 22.80 -17.14 35.08
N ASN A 904 22.60 -18.31 34.44
CA ASN A 904 21.46 -19.22 34.63
C ASN A 904 20.09 -18.52 34.60
N ARG A 905 19.90 -17.53 33.71
CA ARG A 905 18.72 -16.66 33.71
C ARG A 905 18.21 -16.35 32.30
N LEU A 906 16.93 -16.00 32.22
CA LEU A 906 16.31 -15.50 31.00
C LEU A 906 16.72 -14.03 30.77
N ASN A 907 17.30 -13.75 29.60
CA ASN A 907 17.73 -12.42 29.16
C ASN A 907 16.58 -11.64 28.51
N SER A 908 15.78 -12.29 27.66
CA SER A 908 14.60 -11.68 27.02
C SER A 908 13.49 -12.70 26.77
N LEU A 909 12.24 -12.25 26.80
CA LEU A 909 11.04 -13.01 26.44
C LEU A 909 10.07 -12.14 25.65
N GLU A 910 9.92 -12.45 24.36
CA GLU A 910 8.95 -11.87 23.44
C GLU A 910 7.79 -12.85 23.24
N MET A 911 6.57 -12.35 23.37
CA MET A 911 5.32 -13.08 23.15
C MET A 911 4.42 -12.23 22.26
N THR A 912 3.96 -12.78 21.13
CA THR A 912 3.00 -12.13 20.24
C THR A 912 1.85 -13.10 19.96
N PHE A 913 0.61 -12.62 20.04
CA PHE A 913 -0.60 -13.36 19.70
C PHE A 913 -1.43 -12.51 18.75
N ASN A 914 -1.92 -13.11 17.66
CA ASN A 914 -2.84 -12.49 16.71
C ASN A 914 -3.99 -13.47 16.43
N ALA A 915 -5.22 -12.97 16.36
CA ALA A 915 -6.39 -13.77 16.03
C ALA A 915 -7.39 -12.99 15.16
N ASP A 916 -7.72 -13.50 13.97
CA ASP A 916 -8.57 -12.84 12.96
C ASP A 916 -9.94 -13.55 12.86
N LEU A 917 -10.77 -13.34 13.88
CA LEU A 917 -12.04 -14.05 14.06
C LEU A 917 -13.08 -13.71 12.97
N PRO A 918 -14.03 -14.63 12.69
CA PRO A 918 -15.15 -14.38 11.78
C PRO A 918 -15.93 -13.09 12.12
N TYR A 919 -16.63 -12.55 11.11
CA TYR A 919 -17.35 -11.27 11.20
C TYR A 919 -16.44 -10.04 11.43
N GLY A 920 -15.15 -10.16 11.11
CA GLY A 920 -14.23 -9.03 11.02
C GLY A 920 -13.65 -8.54 12.34
N LEU A 921 -13.54 -9.42 13.35
CA LEU A 921 -12.93 -9.11 14.65
C LEU A 921 -11.47 -9.59 14.68
N SER A 922 -10.51 -8.68 14.56
CA SER A 922 -9.08 -8.99 14.74
C SER A 922 -8.58 -8.55 16.11
N LEU A 923 -7.94 -9.46 16.84
CA LEU A 923 -7.33 -9.23 18.15
C LEU A 923 -5.81 -9.40 18.04
N SER A 924 -5.03 -8.54 18.68
CA SER A 924 -3.59 -8.74 18.83
C SER A 924 -3.07 -8.34 20.21
N TYR A 925 -2.07 -9.07 20.69
CA TYR A 925 -1.38 -8.82 21.95
C TYR A 925 0.12 -9.09 21.77
N THR A 926 0.96 -8.13 22.16
CA THR A 926 2.43 -8.27 22.18
C THR A 926 2.95 -7.93 23.57
N GLN A 927 3.83 -8.75 24.10
CA GLN A 927 4.55 -8.50 25.34
C GLN A 927 6.04 -8.85 25.17
N ASN A 928 6.90 -7.86 25.35
CA ASN A 928 8.35 -8.00 25.37
C ASN A 928 8.85 -7.73 26.78
N ASN A 929 9.67 -8.62 27.33
CA ASN A 929 10.30 -8.48 28.62
C ASN A 929 11.82 -8.61 28.45
N ASP A 930 12.59 -7.60 28.83
CA ASP A 930 14.07 -7.63 28.77
C ASP A 930 14.66 -7.48 30.19
N TYR A 931 15.68 -8.26 30.50
CA TYR A 931 16.26 -8.37 31.85
C TYR A 931 17.69 -7.81 31.88
N VAL A 932 17.79 -6.49 31.98
CA VAL A 932 19.05 -5.72 31.91
C VAL A 932 19.73 -5.67 33.29
N ALA A 933 21.06 -5.51 33.34
CA ALA A 933 21.77 -5.25 34.60
C ALA A 933 21.22 -4.01 35.31
N ASN A 934 21.06 -4.07 36.64
CA ASN A 934 20.69 -2.93 37.45
C ASN A 934 21.90 -2.00 37.59
N PRO A 935 21.86 -0.77 37.05
CA PRO A 935 23.02 0.10 37.08
C PRO A 935 23.12 0.92 38.38
N LEU A 936 22.11 0.85 39.26
CA LEU A 936 22.10 1.52 40.58
C LEU A 936 22.80 0.71 41.68
N GLU A 937 23.02 -0.59 41.49
CA GLU A 937 23.63 -1.47 42.50
C GLU A 937 25.02 -1.90 42.07
N GLN A 938 26.00 -1.78 42.96
CA GLN A 938 27.40 -2.18 42.70
C GLN A 938 27.59 -3.71 42.54
N ASN A 939 26.58 -4.50 42.88
CA ASN A 939 26.58 -5.95 42.68
C ASN A 939 26.11 -6.29 41.25
N SER A 940 27.01 -6.90 40.47
CA SER A 940 26.77 -7.38 39.08
C SER A 940 25.69 -8.46 38.94
N ASN A 941 25.09 -8.92 40.05
CA ASN A 941 23.99 -9.87 40.10
C ASN A 941 22.59 -9.23 40.26
N SER A 942 22.52 -7.90 40.36
CA SER A 942 21.24 -7.19 40.41
C SER A 942 20.75 -6.87 39.00
N PHE A 943 19.47 -7.15 38.71
CA PHE A 943 18.90 -7.04 37.36
C PHE A 943 17.49 -6.43 37.38
N ILE A 944 17.23 -5.57 36.39
CA ILE A 944 15.97 -4.84 36.21
C ILE A 944 15.20 -5.43 35.02
N LYS A 945 13.89 -5.66 35.22
CA LYS A 945 12.96 -6.05 34.16
C LYS A 945 12.38 -4.83 33.46
N LYS A 946 12.74 -4.61 32.19
CA LYS A 946 12.02 -3.72 31.28
C LYS A 946 10.86 -4.49 30.63
N THR A 947 9.71 -3.85 30.44
CA THR A 947 8.51 -4.50 29.87
C THR A 947 7.81 -3.57 28.90
N GLN A 948 7.53 -4.04 27.69
CA GLN A 948 6.69 -3.36 26.71
C GLN A 948 5.47 -4.24 26.42
N GLN A 949 4.27 -3.66 26.53
CA GLN A 949 3.01 -4.33 26.25
C GLN A 949 2.19 -3.51 25.26
N VAL A 950 1.57 -4.20 24.30
CA VAL A 950 0.60 -3.64 23.34
C VAL A 950 -0.57 -4.61 23.23
N ALA A 951 -1.80 -4.11 23.34
CA ALA A 951 -3.02 -4.86 23.07
C ALA A 951 -3.87 -4.06 22.08
N SER A 952 -4.45 -4.71 21.07
CA SER A 952 -5.43 -4.05 20.21
C SER A 952 -6.54 -5.00 19.75
N ALA A 953 -7.69 -4.41 19.48
CA ALA A 953 -8.89 -5.07 19.00
C ALA A 953 -9.53 -4.20 17.94
N PHE A 954 -9.71 -4.72 16.73
CA PHE A 954 -10.43 -4.06 15.64
C PHE A 954 -11.64 -4.90 15.25
N TYR A 955 -12.77 -4.26 15.02
CA TYR A 955 -14.03 -4.89 14.66
C TYR A 955 -14.65 -4.19 13.45
N SER A 956 -14.81 -4.95 12.36
CA SER A 956 -15.26 -4.46 11.04
C SER A 956 -16.44 -5.31 10.52
N PRO A 957 -17.62 -5.27 11.17
CA PRO A 957 -18.76 -6.13 10.83
C PRO A 957 -19.40 -5.84 9.47
N LYS A 958 -19.25 -4.61 8.97
CA LYS A 958 -19.73 -4.13 7.67
C LYS A 958 -18.78 -3.07 7.13
N ASN A 959 -18.82 -2.77 5.83
CA ASN A 959 -17.94 -1.77 5.21
C ASN A 959 -18.06 -0.35 5.80
N TRP A 960 -19.19 -0.01 6.44
CA TRP A 960 -19.53 1.34 6.92
C TRP A 960 -19.34 1.57 8.44
N ILE A 961 -18.77 0.61 9.19
CA ILE A 961 -18.24 0.86 10.54
C ILE A 961 -17.00 -0.02 10.74
N LYS A 962 -15.88 0.60 11.14
CA LYS A 962 -14.78 -0.11 11.79
C LYS A 962 -14.49 0.52 13.15
N LEU A 963 -14.56 -0.28 14.20
CA LEU A 963 -14.16 0.10 15.55
C LEU A 963 -12.72 -0.37 15.76
N GLY A 964 -11.87 0.45 16.37
CA GLY A 964 -10.50 0.06 16.72
C GLY A 964 -10.13 0.56 18.10
N TYR A 965 -9.72 -0.34 18.99
CA TYR A 965 -9.12 -0.03 20.28
C TYR A 965 -7.66 -0.46 20.30
N GLN A 966 -6.77 0.41 20.76
CA GLN A 966 -5.37 0.09 21.00
C GLN A 966 -4.92 0.63 22.36
N TRP A 967 -4.18 -0.18 23.08
CA TRP A 967 -3.55 0.13 24.35
C TRP A 967 -2.07 -0.22 24.30
N SER A 968 -1.21 0.62 24.87
CA SER A 968 0.21 0.30 25.07
C SER A 968 0.74 0.82 26.40
N LYS A 969 1.78 0.16 26.91
CA LYS A 969 2.45 0.49 28.18
C LYS A 969 3.92 0.05 28.16
N ASN A 970 4.83 0.98 28.45
CA ASN A 970 6.29 0.73 28.47
C ASN A 970 6.88 1.03 29.85
N THR A 971 7.44 0.01 30.52
CA THR A 971 8.05 0.14 31.85
C THR A 971 9.58 0.02 31.80
N ASP A 972 10.29 1.04 32.28
CA ASP A 972 11.75 1.07 32.42
C ASP A 972 12.18 1.50 33.84
N PRO A 973 12.50 0.56 34.74
CA PRO A 973 12.84 0.88 36.14
C PRO A 973 14.23 1.48 36.39
N THR A 974 15.02 1.86 35.37
CA THR A 974 16.36 2.48 35.56
C THR A 974 16.31 3.96 36.00
N VAL A 975 15.24 4.38 36.68
CA VAL A 975 15.01 5.78 37.09
C VAL A 975 15.07 5.88 38.61
N ASP A 976 15.77 6.89 39.11
CA ASP A 976 16.13 7.09 40.52
C ASP A 976 14.94 6.90 41.50
N PRO A 977 15.00 5.92 42.43
CA PRO A 977 13.96 5.67 43.43
C PRO A 977 13.71 6.82 44.42
N THR A 978 14.70 7.70 44.60
CA THR A 978 14.61 8.85 45.53
C THR A 978 13.82 10.02 44.96
N THR A 979 13.51 10.00 43.66
CA THR A 979 12.55 10.92 43.06
C THR A 979 11.18 10.70 43.70
N ASN A 980 10.73 11.62 44.55
CA ASN A 980 9.47 11.47 45.28
C ASN A 980 8.25 11.47 44.33
N LEU A 981 7.83 10.27 43.94
CA LEU A 981 6.71 9.98 43.03
C LEU A 981 5.52 9.37 43.79
N SER A 982 5.24 9.90 44.98
CA SER A 982 4.13 9.47 45.85
C SER A 982 2.74 9.55 45.20
N ASN A 983 2.59 10.27 44.08
CA ASN A 983 1.34 10.44 43.32
C ASN A 983 1.31 9.76 41.92
N GLY A 984 2.08 8.69 41.69
CA GLY A 984 1.79 7.79 40.55
C GLY A 984 2.96 6.98 39.98
N ARG A 985 2.99 5.67 40.28
CA ARG A 985 3.89 4.71 39.62
C ARG A 985 3.34 4.31 38.24
N GLY A 986 3.68 5.07 37.20
CA GLY A 986 3.18 4.80 35.84
C GLY A 986 3.92 5.52 34.71
N TYR A 987 5.07 4.96 34.32
CA TYR A 987 5.33 4.42 32.97
C TYR A 987 4.42 4.84 31.81
N ALA A 988 5.05 5.26 30.70
CA ALA A 988 4.37 5.85 29.56
C ALA A 988 3.31 4.90 29.00
N SER A 989 2.11 5.41 28.76
CA SER A 989 1.00 4.63 28.24
C SER A 989 0.14 5.41 27.25
N SER A 990 -0.38 4.69 26.27
CA SER A 990 -1.27 5.21 25.23
C SER A 990 -2.56 4.38 25.20
N GLN A 991 -3.67 5.06 24.98
CA GLN A 991 -5.00 4.48 24.75
C GLN A 991 -5.60 5.20 23.54
N ASN A 992 -6.06 4.46 22.54
CA ASN A 992 -6.72 5.02 21.36
C ASN A 992 -8.02 4.26 21.09
N ILE A 993 -9.12 4.99 20.90
CA ILE A 993 -10.42 4.49 20.47
C ILE A 993 -10.74 5.17 19.14
N THR A 994 -11.03 4.39 18.12
CA THR A 994 -11.24 4.86 16.75
C THR A 994 -12.56 4.32 16.18
N PHE A 995 -13.29 5.18 15.49
CA PHE A 995 -14.52 4.90 14.77
C PHE A 995 -14.29 5.34 13.32
N TYR A 996 -13.92 4.42 12.45
CA TYR A 996 -13.72 4.72 11.04
C TYR A 996 -14.99 4.45 10.22
N ASN A 997 -15.18 5.29 9.21
CA ASN A 997 -16.11 5.15 8.11
C ASN A 997 -17.60 5.27 8.45
N LEU A 998 -17.96 6.01 9.51
CA LEU A 998 -19.35 6.27 9.92
C LEU A 998 -20.16 6.86 8.74
N GLN A 999 -21.24 6.17 8.33
CA GLN A 999 -22.01 6.44 7.10
C GLN A 999 -21.16 6.66 5.83
N ASN A 1000 -19.97 6.05 5.77
CA ASN A 1000 -18.90 6.27 4.78
C ASN A 1000 -18.37 7.72 4.68
N CYS A 1001 -18.72 8.63 5.59
CA CYS A 1001 -18.44 10.07 5.47
C CYS A 1001 -17.70 10.72 6.67
N LEU A 1002 -17.51 10.01 7.79
CA LEU A 1002 -16.79 10.54 8.97
C LEU A 1002 -15.89 9.48 9.62
N ASP A 1003 -14.67 9.85 9.99
CA ASP A 1003 -13.83 9.12 10.94
C ASP A 1003 -13.64 9.92 12.24
N ILE A 1004 -13.64 9.25 13.40
CA ILE A 1004 -13.44 9.84 14.73
C ILE A 1004 -12.35 9.07 15.47
N SER A 1005 -11.41 9.76 16.12
CA SER A 1005 -10.45 9.13 17.03
C SER A 1005 -10.32 9.88 18.36
N PHE A 1006 -10.32 9.13 19.46
CA PHE A 1006 -10.06 9.58 20.82
C PHE A 1006 -8.78 8.94 21.32
N ALA A 1007 -7.71 9.72 21.44
CA ALA A 1007 -6.44 9.24 22.00
C ALA A 1007 -6.14 9.90 23.35
N ARG A 1008 -5.74 9.09 24.34
CA ARG A 1008 -5.21 9.50 25.63
C ARG A 1008 -3.76 9.04 25.70
N ASN A 1009 -2.86 10.01 25.90
CA ASN A 1009 -1.43 9.78 25.95
C ASN A 1009 -0.87 10.33 27.28
N LYS A 1010 -0.19 9.47 28.03
CA LYS A 1010 0.44 9.78 29.32
C LYS A 1010 1.92 9.46 29.23
N ALA A 1011 2.77 10.48 29.18
CA ALA A 1011 4.22 10.30 29.20
C ALA A 1011 4.74 9.92 30.60
N PHE A 1012 5.97 9.39 30.65
CA PHE A 1012 6.61 8.95 31.88
C PHE A 1012 6.80 10.09 32.91
N GLY A 1013 6.55 9.80 34.19
CA GLY A 1013 6.76 10.73 35.31
C GLY A 1013 5.71 11.84 35.44
N ILE A 1014 4.65 11.82 34.62
CA ILE A 1014 3.57 12.81 34.65
C ILE A 1014 2.38 12.29 35.50
N PRO A 1015 1.81 13.08 36.43
CA PRO A 1015 0.63 12.68 37.20
C PRO A 1015 -0.60 12.41 36.32
N GLU A 1016 -1.57 11.61 36.80
CA GLU A 1016 -2.82 11.28 36.09
C GLU A 1016 -3.52 12.51 35.47
N ASN A 1017 -3.54 13.62 36.21
CA ASN A 1017 -4.24 14.85 35.87
C ASN A 1017 -3.64 15.61 34.67
N PHE A 1018 -2.42 15.27 34.24
CA PHE A 1018 -1.68 15.93 33.16
C PHE A 1018 -1.51 15.02 31.92
N ALA A 1019 -2.26 13.90 31.83
CA ALA A 1019 -2.37 13.16 30.58
C ALA A 1019 -2.97 14.05 29.49
N THR A 1020 -2.47 13.93 28.26
CA THR A 1020 -2.99 14.71 27.12
C THR A 1020 -4.06 13.91 26.40
N TYR A 1021 -5.21 14.55 26.17
CA TYR A 1021 -6.33 14.00 25.43
C TYR A 1021 -6.37 14.64 24.05
N VAL A 1022 -6.66 13.83 23.04
CA VAL A 1022 -6.75 14.20 21.63
C VAL A 1022 -8.09 13.70 21.11
N VAL A 1023 -8.82 14.59 20.45
CA VAL A 1023 -9.99 14.24 19.64
C VAL A 1023 -9.70 14.68 18.22
N SER A 1024 -9.85 13.77 17.26
CA SER A 1024 -9.77 14.05 15.83
C SER A 1024 -11.08 13.71 15.15
N LEU A 1025 -11.51 14.57 14.23
CA LEU A 1025 -12.72 14.43 13.41
C LEU A 1025 -12.32 14.65 11.95
N ASN A 1026 -12.50 13.64 11.10
CA ASN A 1026 -12.10 13.67 9.70
C ASN A 1026 -13.31 13.45 8.78
N PHE A 1027 -13.74 14.49 8.08
CA PHE A 1027 -14.92 14.51 7.21
C PHE A 1027 -14.54 14.22 5.75
N LYS A 1028 -15.21 13.25 5.12
CA LYS A 1028 -14.91 12.78 3.74
C LYS A 1028 -15.84 13.42 2.71
N PHE A 1029 -15.44 14.59 2.23
CA PHE A 1029 -16.18 15.35 1.22
C PHE A 1029 -16.11 14.72 -0.19
N PHE A 1030 -16.95 15.22 -1.10
CA PHE A 1030 -17.09 14.72 -2.48
C PHE A 1030 -15.74 14.62 -3.21
N GLY A 1031 -15.53 13.51 -3.93
CA GLY A 1031 -14.36 13.30 -4.79
C GLY A 1031 -13.35 12.24 -4.30
N TYR A 1032 -13.48 11.72 -3.07
CA TYR A 1032 -12.57 10.69 -2.52
C TYR A 1032 -13.29 9.38 -2.14
N SER A 1033 -13.88 8.69 -3.12
CA SER A 1033 -14.22 7.27 -2.95
C SER A 1033 -12.95 6.43 -3.08
N TYR A 1034 -12.42 5.98 -1.94
CA TYR A 1034 -11.23 5.11 -1.87
C TYR A 1034 -11.59 3.66 -2.27
N ASP A 1035 -11.98 3.46 -3.53
CA ASP A 1035 -12.09 2.15 -4.15
C ASP A 1035 -10.69 1.61 -4.46
N THR A 1036 -9.91 1.34 -3.41
CA THR A 1036 -8.84 0.36 -3.50
C THR A 1036 -9.47 -1.03 -3.53
N PRO A 1037 -9.46 -1.77 -4.66
CA PRO A 1037 -9.47 -3.23 -4.54
C PRO A 1037 -8.30 -3.62 -3.63
N PRO A 1038 -8.38 -4.74 -2.88
CA PRO A 1038 -7.29 -5.15 -2.02
C PRO A 1038 -6.04 -5.35 -2.87
N LEU A 1039 -5.08 -4.45 -2.71
CA LEU A 1039 -3.73 -4.59 -3.27
C LEU A 1039 -3.13 -5.83 -2.63
N LYS A 1040 -3.25 -6.95 -3.34
CA LYS A 1040 -2.38 -8.12 -3.16
C LYS A 1040 -0.96 -7.68 -3.55
N MET A 1041 -0.27 -7.03 -2.62
CA MET A 1041 1.18 -6.93 -2.64
C MET A 1041 1.75 -8.33 -2.44
N ASN A 1042 1.89 -9.06 -3.55
CA ASN A 1042 2.70 -10.25 -3.61
C ASN A 1042 4.15 -9.84 -3.92
N ARG A 1043 4.93 -9.73 -2.83
CA ARG A 1043 6.39 -9.49 -2.77
C ARG A 1043 6.88 -8.09 -3.15
#